data_AF-A0AAN7FQN7-F1
#
_entry.id   AF-A0AAN7FQN7-F1
#
_cell.length_a   1.000
_cell.length_b   1.000
_cell.length_c   1.000
_cell.angle_alpha   90.00
_cell.angle_beta   90.00
_cell.angle_gamma   90.00
#
_symmetry.space_group_name_H-M   'P 1'
#
loop_
_entity.id
_entity.type
_entity.pdbx_description
1 polymer ?
#
loop_
_entity_poly.entity_id
_entity_poly.type
_entity_poly.pdbx_seq_one_letter_code
_entity_poly.pdbx_strand_id
1 'polypeptide(L)'
;MHLVGITRKEAIESLLDIGLDEFCMVGIHGLPGVGKTTIAKAVYNKISKHFDGRSFLMNVRENLGTDVGIITLQEQLLNDILVDENSRVGNKFRGISLIEKRLRYKKVFLILDDVDDSTRIENLLGKCNWFAPGSRVILTLRDRCLLAAFKEKLCTTYKVKEFEVEQLNEHEALQLFKGHAFSGNKLCYEDYSKLATKFIDFANGLPLALEIIARDLCGKAKDEWESALDIYNKIPNEDIQKILKVSYDGLHDTEKDIFLDISCFFKGWNVDYVVKILNACGLCPGFGIPRLVNKCLITVDKFGGLSMHDLIQQMGKEVVRQQAPDILRKRSRLCCYKDSLKVLTTEKGSKHIRGIMLHSPQLVEVQLHTEAFIKMENLKFLIVENVHICKPIEYLPNNLILLKWPHYPFHWPLEYFPEQLVAIEMPHSRIRLPKLIEQECRLENLTNVNFEDCEFIRILPKLWVPNLGNLNLSYCKNLVKLPKLWVPNLEDLNLRYCENLVEIDECFGYLEKLRMWYLSGCKKLQFLPSQLRLKSLNSFFLTSCSRLEKLPDFHQEMECLEGLYLSGSGIREVPSSIEHLTKLKTFILHNCKNLRDLPDSICKLRRLQELWTSTTKLRQTCNSFDSSSEGYEFDLLMKPDYFPALGTLRLSETNIVTIPKSISRFPQLNNLIITNCKLLREIQVLPPLMRIFREENCMLLDTQSASGLLNQVIEIIGISPNRVCGSARSTNYFPSESEDGDISMDRQFSNHFSSETEGVEYENPSSNRTIILWETEMPKWFNHQRGFVGYVHISINGYKKREYEYIRHAGNNCNLHLFSPPQRSLQEQLNKSNPADQNHVKSLFIVVSVCFLLAFDDKLTGMVAVEVTGRPRISFCFGSRGKEELDNSHSLKNMVEVAVASETVASLFKESICTKKKVKVGIISPYKAQVYAIGEKVKNYSADSNDDFSISVCSVDGFQGGEEDVIIISTVRCNMNGVVGFLKNHQRANVALTRARHCLWILGNEATLNKRCTIRKDLVIDTKKQGCFYNADEDKSFAQAITVVLVEHNQIHILLNMDSFLFKKARWKVSFSNDFLKSMSKVENAETCKEVLTLLENLANEPLASFSMRDDSESSSTTFKNKSTMGRSDVTKWLRNFPND
;
A
#
# COMPACT_ATOMS: atom_id res chain seq x y z
N MET A 1 -19.65 11.42 -35.95
CA MET A 1 -19.09 10.58 -34.87
C MET A 1 -18.31 11.48 -33.93
N HIS A 2 -18.64 11.48 -32.63
CA HIS A 2 -17.81 12.12 -31.61
C HIS A 2 -16.68 11.16 -31.21
N LEU A 3 -15.47 11.42 -31.72
CA LEU A 3 -14.27 10.67 -31.36
C LEU A 3 -13.75 11.16 -30.00
N VAL A 4 -14.05 10.39 -28.95
CA VAL A 4 -13.50 10.60 -27.61
C VAL A 4 -12.16 9.86 -27.50
N GLY A 5 -11.22 10.39 -26.71
CA GLY A 5 -9.91 9.75 -26.48
C GLY A 5 -8.83 10.07 -27.52
N ILE A 6 -8.74 11.34 -27.93
CA ILE A 6 -7.79 11.87 -28.93
C ILE A 6 -6.33 11.47 -28.66
N THR A 7 -5.92 11.38 -27.39
CA THR A 7 -4.57 10.98 -26.97
C THR A 7 -4.12 9.62 -27.51
N ARG A 8 -5.02 8.62 -27.57
CA ARG A 8 -4.70 7.27 -28.11
C ARG A 8 -4.36 7.33 -29.60
N LYS A 9 -4.99 8.25 -30.34
CA LYS A 9 -4.72 8.51 -31.76
C LYS A 9 -3.34 9.15 -31.96
N GLU A 10 -3.02 10.15 -31.15
CA GLU A 10 -1.72 10.85 -31.18
C GLU A 10 -0.56 9.91 -30.83
N ALA A 11 -0.76 8.99 -29.87
CA ALA A 11 0.21 7.94 -29.55
C ALA A 11 0.50 7.02 -30.76
N ILE A 12 -0.53 6.56 -31.48
CA ILE A 12 -0.35 5.74 -32.69
C ILE A 12 0.31 6.53 -33.83
N GLU A 13 -0.05 7.81 -34.01
CA GLU A 13 0.61 8.69 -34.98
C GLU A 13 2.10 8.88 -34.68
N SER A 14 2.47 8.99 -33.40
CA SER A 14 3.86 9.00 -32.96
C SER A 14 4.56 7.66 -33.21
N LEU A 15 3.90 6.52 -32.93
CA LEU A 15 4.46 5.19 -33.20
C LEU A 15 4.66 4.95 -34.70
N LEU A 16 3.91 5.61 -35.58
CA LEU A 16 4.05 5.48 -37.02
C LEU A 16 5.26 6.24 -37.61
N ASP A 17 6.09 6.96 -36.84
CA ASP A 17 7.33 7.60 -37.32
C ASP A 17 7.19 8.30 -38.70
N ILE A 18 6.13 9.07 -38.94
CA ILE A 18 5.67 9.43 -40.30
C ILE A 18 6.75 10.19 -41.12
N GLY A 19 7.69 10.87 -40.45
CA GLY A 19 8.83 11.57 -41.05
C GLY A 19 10.09 10.71 -41.35
N LEU A 20 10.10 9.41 -41.09
CA LEU A 20 11.22 8.51 -41.44
C LEU A 20 10.93 7.71 -42.72
N ASP A 21 11.90 7.56 -43.60
CA ASP A 21 11.76 6.75 -44.83
C ASP A 21 12.01 5.24 -44.64
N GLU A 22 12.12 4.75 -43.41
CA GLU A 22 12.03 3.30 -43.13
C GLU A 22 10.61 2.77 -43.37
N PHE A 23 10.44 1.44 -43.45
CA PHE A 23 9.14 0.78 -43.34
C PHE A 23 8.76 0.57 -41.87
N CYS A 24 7.51 0.85 -41.50
CA CYS A 24 7.02 0.63 -40.13
C CYS A 24 5.65 -0.06 -40.12
N MET A 25 5.52 -1.09 -39.27
CA MET A 25 4.27 -1.79 -38.98
C MET A 25 3.86 -1.58 -37.51
N VAL A 26 2.58 -1.33 -37.27
CA VAL A 26 2.01 -1.16 -35.91
C VAL A 26 0.87 -2.16 -35.70
N GLY A 27 1.03 -3.08 -34.74
CA GLY A 27 -0.04 -3.98 -34.29
C GLY A 27 -0.82 -3.38 -33.12
N ILE A 28 -2.12 -3.14 -33.33
CA ILE A 28 -3.06 -2.60 -32.36
C ILE A 28 -3.86 -3.76 -31.73
N HIS A 29 -3.70 -4.02 -30.44
CA HIS A 29 -4.42 -5.07 -29.71
C HIS A 29 -5.18 -4.51 -28.49
N GLY A 30 -5.76 -5.40 -27.67
CA GLY A 30 -6.57 -5.05 -26.49
C GLY A 30 -7.98 -5.67 -26.55
N LEU A 31 -8.82 -5.37 -25.56
CA LEU A 31 -10.13 -5.98 -25.32
C LEU A 31 -11.08 -5.99 -26.56
N PRO A 32 -11.96 -6.99 -26.71
CA PRO A 32 -13.05 -6.95 -27.69
C PRO A 32 -13.99 -5.77 -27.39
N GLY A 33 -14.36 -4.99 -28.41
CA GLY A 33 -15.19 -3.79 -28.23
C GLY A 33 -14.48 -2.51 -27.74
N VAL A 34 -13.15 -2.55 -27.51
CA VAL A 34 -12.36 -1.39 -27.02
C VAL A 34 -12.11 -0.28 -28.07
N GLY A 35 -12.67 -0.40 -29.28
CA GLY A 35 -12.60 0.65 -30.31
C GLY A 35 -11.38 0.62 -31.24
N LYS A 36 -10.62 -0.49 -31.30
CA LYS A 36 -9.44 -0.66 -32.19
C LYS A 36 -9.69 -0.17 -33.62
N THR A 37 -10.72 -0.69 -34.28
CA THR A 37 -11.19 -0.27 -35.62
C THR A 37 -11.47 1.23 -35.72
N THR A 38 -12.14 1.79 -34.71
CA THR A 38 -12.53 3.20 -34.65
C THR A 38 -11.31 4.12 -34.58
N ILE A 39 -10.31 3.74 -33.79
CA ILE A 39 -9.04 4.47 -33.66
C ILE A 39 -8.22 4.35 -34.96
N ALA A 40 -8.09 3.13 -35.52
CA ALA A 40 -7.39 2.91 -36.80
C ALA A 40 -8.01 3.75 -37.94
N LYS A 41 -9.35 3.76 -38.04
CA LYS A 41 -10.10 4.60 -39.00
C LYS A 41 -9.91 6.11 -38.73
N ALA A 42 -9.79 6.53 -37.47
CA ALA A 42 -9.52 7.91 -37.11
C ALA A 42 -8.10 8.37 -37.51
N VAL A 43 -7.09 7.49 -37.42
CA VAL A 43 -5.74 7.71 -37.94
C VAL A 43 -5.78 7.76 -39.47
N TYR A 44 -6.43 6.78 -40.13
CA TYR A 44 -6.59 6.71 -41.59
C TYR A 44 -7.09 8.02 -42.18
N ASN A 45 -8.19 8.55 -41.65
CA ASN A 45 -8.81 9.78 -42.14
C ASN A 45 -7.95 11.04 -41.97
N LYS A 46 -6.95 11.04 -41.07
CA LYS A 46 -6.03 12.18 -40.88
C LYS A 46 -4.76 12.04 -41.72
N ILE A 47 -4.09 10.88 -41.72
CA ILE A 47 -2.73 10.76 -42.28
C ILE A 47 -2.67 10.18 -43.70
N SER A 48 -3.71 9.50 -44.20
CA SER A 48 -3.70 8.84 -45.53
C SER A 48 -3.57 9.76 -46.75
N LYS A 49 -3.47 11.09 -46.54
CA LYS A 49 -3.18 12.06 -47.60
C LYS A 49 -1.67 12.23 -47.88
N HIS A 50 -0.79 11.66 -47.05
CA HIS A 50 0.68 11.77 -47.18
C HIS A 50 1.32 10.55 -47.89
N PHE A 51 0.52 9.80 -48.67
CA PHE A 51 0.89 8.49 -49.23
C PHE A 51 0.35 8.34 -50.66
N ASP A 52 1.12 7.71 -51.55
CA ASP A 52 0.85 7.56 -52.99
C ASP A 52 -0.23 6.50 -53.29
N GLY A 53 -0.54 5.66 -52.30
CA GLY A 53 -1.57 4.65 -52.32
C GLY A 53 -2.07 4.41 -50.90
N ARG A 54 -3.37 4.18 -50.75
CA ARG A 54 -4.00 4.00 -49.43
C ARG A 54 -5.13 2.99 -49.53
N SER A 55 -5.22 2.08 -48.58
CA SER A 55 -6.32 1.11 -48.51
C SER A 55 -6.69 0.82 -47.05
N PHE A 56 -7.97 0.55 -46.81
CA PHE A 56 -8.48 0.13 -45.52
C PHE A 56 -9.38 -1.09 -45.71
N LEU A 57 -8.79 -2.27 -45.52
CA LEU A 57 -9.50 -3.54 -45.62
C LEU A 57 -10.17 -3.83 -44.28
N MET A 58 -11.50 -3.77 -44.26
CA MET A 58 -12.33 -4.01 -43.08
C MET A 58 -12.71 -5.50 -42.96
N ASN A 59 -12.93 -5.97 -41.73
CA ASN A 59 -13.38 -7.34 -41.41
C ASN A 59 -12.58 -8.43 -42.17
N VAL A 60 -11.25 -8.33 -42.11
CA VAL A 60 -10.33 -9.17 -42.89
C VAL A 60 -10.54 -10.65 -42.56
N ARG A 61 -10.70 -11.00 -41.28
CA ARG A 61 -11.06 -12.34 -40.79
C ARG A 61 -12.26 -12.97 -41.50
N GLU A 62 -13.36 -12.23 -41.66
CA GLU A 62 -14.61 -12.76 -42.24
C GLU A 62 -14.43 -13.12 -43.71
N ASN A 63 -13.63 -12.32 -44.43
CA ASN A 63 -13.37 -12.49 -45.86
C ASN A 63 -12.25 -13.51 -46.16
N LEU A 64 -11.22 -13.61 -45.30
CA LEU A 64 -10.13 -14.59 -45.42
C LEU A 64 -10.57 -16.06 -45.17
N GLY A 65 -11.85 -16.33 -44.94
CA GLY A 65 -12.41 -17.67 -44.80
C GLY A 65 -12.47 -18.49 -46.09
N THR A 66 -12.34 -17.85 -47.27
CA THR A 66 -12.41 -18.53 -48.59
C THR A 66 -11.39 -17.96 -49.58
N ASP A 67 -10.94 -18.75 -50.55
CA ASP A 67 -10.06 -18.24 -51.62
C ASP A 67 -10.74 -17.19 -52.50
N VAL A 68 -12.08 -17.22 -52.62
CA VAL A 68 -12.87 -16.17 -53.28
C VAL A 68 -12.72 -14.85 -52.53
N GLY A 69 -12.92 -14.85 -51.20
CA GLY A 69 -12.76 -13.65 -50.37
C GLY A 69 -11.33 -13.12 -50.32
N ILE A 70 -10.32 -14.00 -50.41
CA ILE A 70 -8.91 -13.59 -50.61
C ILE A 70 -8.77 -12.82 -51.93
N ILE A 71 -9.32 -13.33 -53.03
CA ILE A 71 -9.28 -12.64 -54.34
C ILE A 71 -10.01 -11.29 -54.26
N THR A 72 -11.19 -11.22 -53.64
CA THR A 72 -11.93 -9.95 -53.46
C THR A 72 -11.12 -8.91 -52.69
N LEU A 73 -10.44 -9.31 -51.61
CA LEU A 73 -9.57 -8.40 -50.84
C LEU A 73 -8.31 -7.96 -51.65
N GLN A 74 -7.76 -8.85 -52.49
CA GLN A 74 -6.65 -8.49 -53.40
C GLN A 74 -7.10 -7.51 -54.49
N GLU A 75 -8.29 -7.71 -55.07
CA GLU A 75 -8.88 -6.80 -56.07
C GLU A 75 -9.20 -5.44 -55.45
N GLN A 76 -9.78 -5.40 -54.24
CA GLN A 76 -10.01 -4.16 -53.50
C GLN A 76 -8.68 -3.42 -53.23
N LEU A 77 -7.67 -4.11 -52.69
CA LEU A 77 -6.37 -3.51 -52.38
C LEU A 77 -5.67 -2.93 -53.63
N LEU A 78 -5.77 -3.62 -54.77
CA LEU A 78 -5.24 -3.15 -56.04
C LEU A 78 -5.99 -1.91 -56.52
N ASN A 79 -7.33 -1.93 -56.54
CA ASN A 79 -8.14 -0.81 -56.99
C ASN A 79 -7.92 0.45 -56.12
N ASP A 80 -7.88 0.29 -54.78
CA ASP A 80 -7.59 1.35 -53.79
C ASP A 80 -6.22 2.03 -54.01
N ILE A 81 -5.21 1.28 -54.48
CA ILE A 81 -3.83 1.75 -54.68
C ILE A 81 -3.58 2.23 -56.13
N LEU A 82 -4.34 1.75 -57.11
CA LEU A 82 -4.13 2.00 -58.53
C LEU A 82 -5.02 3.12 -59.11
N VAL A 83 -6.25 3.28 -58.62
CA VAL A 83 -7.25 4.21 -59.19
C VAL A 83 -7.54 3.89 -60.68
N ASP A 84 -7.61 2.60 -61.00
CA ASP A 84 -7.80 2.04 -62.34
C ASP A 84 -8.83 0.89 -62.25
N GLU A 85 -10.03 1.08 -62.83
CA GLU A 85 -11.26 0.40 -62.39
C GLU A 85 -11.41 -1.08 -62.81
N ASN A 86 -10.46 -1.65 -63.55
CA ASN A 86 -10.61 -2.95 -64.22
C ASN A 86 -9.56 -4.02 -63.85
N SER A 87 -8.98 -3.95 -62.65
CA SER A 87 -7.94 -4.87 -62.14
C SER A 87 -8.42 -6.30 -61.80
N ARG A 88 -9.17 -6.99 -62.68
CA ARG A 88 -9.59 -8.39 -62.44
C ARG A 88 -8.38 -9.32 -62.29
N VAL A 89 -8.20 -9.82 -61.07
CA VAL A 89 -7.11 -10.69 -60.62
C VAL A 89 -7.34 -12.12 -61.12
N GLY A 90 -8.55 -12.64 -60.98
CA GLY A 90 -8.97 -13.96 -61.46
C GLY A 90 -8.37 -15.18 -60.73
N ASN A 91 -7.18 -15.09 -60.15
CA ASN A 91 -6.69 -16.04 -59.15
C ASN A 91 -5.67 -15.41 -58.17
N LYS A 92 -5.64 -15.99 -56.96
CA LYS A 92 -4.81 -15.61 -55.81
C LYS A 92 -3.32 -15.38 -56.13
N PHE A 93 -2.70 -16.24 -56.95
CA PHE A 93 -1.28 -16.13 -57.28
C PHE A 93 -1.01 -14.95 -58.22
N ARG A 94 -1.91 -14.68 -59.18
CA ARG A 94 -1.84 -13.51 -60.05
C ARG A 94 -2.03 -12.21 -59.26
N GLY A 95 -2.92 -12.19 -58.28
CA GLY A 95 -3.13 -11.03 -57.40
C GLY A 95 -1.90 -10.72 -56.55
N ILE A 96 -1.34 -11.73 -55.88
CA ILE A 96 -0.06 -11.63 -55.15
C ILE A 96 1.06 -11.03 -56.04
N SER A 97 1.23 -11.51 -57.26
CA SER A 97 2.27 -11.00 -58.18
C SER A 97 2.01 -9.56 -58.68
N LEU A 98 0.74 -9.16 -58.83
CA LEU A 98 0.38 -7.78 -59.15
C LEU A 98 0.64 -6.85 -57.96
N ILE A 99 0.34 -7.29 -56.74
CA ILE A 99 0.60 -6.56 -55.49
C ILE A 99 2.11 -6.36 -55.30
N GLU A 100 2.92 -7.42 -55.43
CA GLU A 100 4.39 -7.35 -55.36
C GLU A 100 4.97 -6.29 -56.30
N LYS A 101 4.52 -6.26 -57.56
CA LYS A 101 5.02 -5.33 -58.58
C LYS A 101 4.64 -3.86 -58.33
N ARG A 102 3.68 -3.58 -57.44
CA ARG A 102 3.17 -2.22 -57.19
C ARG A 102 3.60 -1.67 -55.84
N LEU A 103 3.58 -2.47 -54.76
CA LEU A 103 4.00 -2.02 -53.43
C LEU A 103 5.47 -1.59 -53.37
N ARG A 104 6.34 -2.17 -54.23
CA ARG A 104 7.78 -1.90 -54.26
C ARG A 104 8.16 -0.47 -54.70
N TYR A 105 7.24 0.25 -55.33
CA TYR A 105 7.51 1.54 -56.00
C TYR A 105 6.53 2.67 -55.62
N LYS A 106 5.66 2.47 -54.63
CA LYS A 106 4.74 3.49 -54.08
C LYS A 106 4.88 3.55 -52.55
N LYS A 107 4.89 4.74 -51.97
CA LYS A 107 4.80 4.95 -50.51
C LYS A 107 3.34 4.72 -50.07
N VAL A 108 3.04 3.52 -49.59
CA VAL A 108 1.66 3.08 -49.31
C VAL A 108 1.32 3.16 -47.82
N PHE A 109 0.07 3.55 -47.49
CA PHE A 109 -0.50 3.36 -46.16
C PHE A 109 -1.67 2.37 -46.17
N LEU A 110 -1.47 1.23 -45.52
CA LEU A 110 -2.44 0.14 -45.44
C LEU A 110 -2.93 -0.07 -44.01
N ILE A 111 -4.23 -0.32 -43.87
CA ILE A 111 -4.80 -0.84 -42.62
C ILE A 111 -5.54 -2.15 -42.90
N LEU A 112 -5.24 -3.19 -42.12
CA LEU A 112 -6.00 -4.44 -42.04
C LEU A 112 -6.77 -4.48 -40.72
N ASP A 113 -8.10 -4.61 -40.78
CA ASP A 113 -8.96 -4.66 -39.58
C ASP A 113 -9.47 -6.06 -39.26
N ASP A 114 -9.48 -6.39 -37.98
CA ASP A 114 -9.85 -7.70 -37.39
C ASP A 114 -9.11 -8.88 -38.04
N VAL A 115 -7.84 -9.03 -37.66
CA VAL A 115 -6.91 -10.04 -38.15
C VAL A 115 -6.79 -11.20 -37.14
N ASP A 116 -6.89 -12.45 -37.64
CA ASP A 116 -6.78 -13.68 -36.84
C ASP A 116 -5.76 -14.74 -37.31
N ASP A 117 -5.16 -14.62 -38.50
CA ASP A 117 -4.18 -15.60 -39.04
C ASP A 117 -3.03 -14.91 -39.82
N SER A 118 -1.77 -15.27 -39.51
CA SER A 118 -0.58 -14.70 -40.18
C SER A 118 -0.33 -15.27 -41.58
N THR A 119 -0.60 -16.57 -41.80
CA THR A 119 -0.40 -17.25 -43.08
C THR A 119 -1.43 -16.81 -44.12
N ARG A 120 -2.66 -16.51 -43.69
CA ARG A 120 -3.69 -15.96 -44.58
C ARG A 120 -3.39 -14.51 -44.99
N ILE A 121 -2.65 -13.75 -44.17
CA ILE A 121 -2.12 -12.43 -44.54
C ILE A 121 -0.94 -12.52 -45.49
N GLU A 122 -0.02 -13.48 -45.33
CA GLU A 122 1.00 -13.75 -46.37
C GLU A 122 0.35 -14.12 -47.71
N ASN A 123 -0.80 -14.80 -47.69
CA ASN A 123 -1.61 -15.07 -48.88
C ASN A 123 -2.38 -13.85 -49.43
N LEU A 124 -2.45 -12.74 -48.69
CA LEU A 124 -3.11 -11.49 -49.09
C LEU A 124 -2.10 -10.44 -49.58
N LEU A 125 -1.04 -10.21 -48.81
CA LEU A 125 -0.04 -9.15 -49.02
C LEU A 125 1.34 -9.66 -49.45
N GLY A 126 1.61 -10.96 -49.30
CA GLY A 126 2.93 -11.54 -49.50
C GLY A 126 3.94 -11.14 -48.43
N LYS A 127 5.17 -10.85 -48.85
CA LYS A 127 6.31 -10.56 -47.95
C LYS A 127 6.46 -9.06 -47.75
N CYS A 128 6.74 -8.62 -46.51
CA CYS A 128 6.81 -7.18 -46.23
C CYS A 128 8.04 -6.47 -46.82
N ASN A 129 9.04 -7.20 -47.34
CA ASN A 129 10.10 -6.60 -48.16
C ASN A 129 9.59 -6.15 -49.56
N TRP A 130 8.30 -6.28 -49.84
CA TRP A 130 7.64 -5.71 -51.01
C TRP A 130 7.17 -4.27 -50.82
N PHE A 131 7.12 -3.73 -49.61
CA PHE A 131 6.72 -2.33 -49.40
C PHE A 131 7.89 -1.38 -49.63
N ALA A 132 7.64 -0.29 -50.36
CA ALA A 132 8.64 0.77 -50.57
C ALA A 132 9.03 1.47 -49.25
N PRO A 133 10.24 2.05 -49.18
CA PRO A 133 10.63 3.03 -48.15
C PRO A 133 9.52 4.04 -47.82
N GLY A 134 9.38 4.38 -46.54
CA GLY A 134 8.35 5.29 -46.04
C GLY A 134 6.93 4.72 -45.98
N SER A 135 6.68 3.48 -46.43
CA SER A 135 5.36 2.85 -46.33
C SER A 135 4.96 2.47 -44.90
N ARG A 136 3.66 2.40 -44.62
CA ARG A 136 3.09 2.15 -43.29
C ARG A 136 2.01 1.09 -43.32
N VAL A 137 1.99 0.22 -42.30
CA VAL A 137 0.96 -0.81 -42.12
C VAL A 137 0.43 -0.78 -40.69
N ILE A 138 -0.90 -0.75 -40.52
CA ILE A 138 -1.57 -1.00 -39.24
C ILE A 138 -2.32 -2.33 -39.34
N LEU A 139 -2.18 -3.16 -38.30
CA LEU A 139 -2.99 -4.36 -38.10
C LEU A 139 -3.84 -4.16 -36.84
N THR A 140 -5.16 -4.39 -36.89
CA THR A 140 -5.96 -4.53 -35.65
C THR A 140 -6.16 -6.01 -35.33
N LEU A 141 -5.83 -6.39 -34.09
CA LEU A 141 -5.63 -7.77 -33.66
C LEU A 141 -6.51 -8.11 -32.45
N ARG A 142 -7.06 -9.32 -32.42
CA ARG A 142 -7.65 -9.91 -31.20
C ARG A 142 -6.70 -10.83 -30.46
N ASP A 143 -5.72 -11.42 -31.14
CA ASP A 143 -4.74 -12.34 -30.56
C ASP A 143 -3.32 -11.76 -30.67
N ARG A 144 -2.69 -11.51 -29.52
CA ARG A 144 -1.37 -10.89 -29.41
C ARG A 144 -0.25 -11.75 -30.02
N CYS A 145 -0.39 -13.08 -30.01
CA CYS A 145 0.62 -13.98 -30.59
C CYS A 145 0.83 -13.77 -32.09
N LEU A 146 -0.15 -13.23 -32.81
CA LEU A 146 -0.03 -12.94 -34.24
C LEU A 146 1.04 -11.88 -34.50
N LEU A 147 1.15 -10.86 -33.64
CA LEU A 147 2.19 -9.83 -33.78
C LEU A 147 3.59 -10.38 -33.48
N ALA A 148 3.70 -11.36 -32.58
CA ALA A 148 4.95 -12.09 -32.34
C ALA A 148 5.35 -12.93 -33.57
N ALA A 149 4.40 -13.66 -34.15
CA ALA A 149 4.62 -14.43 -35.38
C ALA A 149 5.03 -13.54 -36.57
N PHE A 150 4.50 -12.31 -36.67
CA PHE A 150 5.01 -11.32 -37.62
C PHE A 150 6.43 -10.87 -37.26
N LYS A 151 6.73 -10.49 -36.01
CA LYS A 151 8.07 -10.08 -35.56
C LYS A 151 9.14 -11.13 -35.88
N GLU A 152 8.89 -12.41 -35.62
CA GLU A 152 9.83 -13.51 -35.90
C GLU A 152 10.08 -13.68 -37.41
N LYS A 153 9.02 -13.67 -38.22
CA LYS A 153 9.11 -13.85 -39.69
C LYS A 153 9.74 -12.66 -40.43
N LEU A 154 9.71 -11.46 -39.84
CA LEU A 154 10.10 -10.22 -40.51
C LEU A 154 11.61 -9.93 -40.53
N CYS A 155 12.41 -10.75 -39.84
CA CYS A 155 13.85 -10.53 -39.61
C CYS A 155 14.16 -9.23 -38.83
N THR A 156 15.41 -9.07 -38.40
CA THR A 156 15.88 -7.94 -37.58
C THR A 156 15.92 -6.58 -38.29
N THR A 157 15.47 -6.51 -39.55
CA THR A 157 15.64 -5.36 -40.45
C THR A 157 14.48 -4.35 -40.41
N TYR A 158 13.32 -4.69 -39.84
CA TYR A 158 12.11 -3.87 -39.94
C TYR A 158 11.46 -3.56 -38.57
N LYS A 159 11.00 -2.31 -38.39
CA LYS A 159 10.36 -1.85 -37.14
C LYS A 159 8.90 -2.33 -37.05
N VAL A 160 8.66 -3.32 -36.21
CA VAL A 160 7.32 -3.81 -35.84
C VAL A 160 6.99 -3.40 -34.41
N LYS A 161 6.12 -2.39 -34.28
CA LYS A 161 5.70 -1.84 -32.99
C LYS A 161 4.36 -2.42 -32.55
N GLU A 162 4.10 -2.33 -31.25
CA GLU A 162 2.93 -2.87 -30.58
C GLU A 162 2.23 -1.73 -29.82
N PHE A 163 0.89 -1.71 -29.84
CA PHE A 163 0.08 -0.74 -29.11
C PHE A 163 -1.15 -1.43 -28.50
N GLU A 164 -1.27 -1.38 -27.18
CA GLU A 164 -2.47 -1.84 -26.48
C GLU A 164 -3.47 -0.70 -26.35
N VAL A 165 -4.73 -0.94 -26.73
CA VAL A 165 -5.80 0.05 -26.57
C VAL A 165 -6.40 -0.07 -25.18
N GLU A 166 -5.98 0.83 -24.29
CA GLU A 166 -6.58 1.02 -22.97
C GLU A 166 -8.06 1.44 -23.06
N GLN A 167 -8.83 1.01 -22.06
CA GLN A 167 -10.24 1.35 -21.87
C GLN A 167 -10.44 2.86 -21.67
N LEU A 168 -11.66 3.36 -21.84
CA LEU A 168 -11.99 4.76 -21.55
C LEU A 168 -11.93 5.03 -20.05
N ASN A 169 -11.31 6.15 -19.66
CA ASN A 169 -11.45 6.64 -18.30
C ASN A 169 -12.88 7.18 -18.07
N GLU A 170 -13.26 7.39 -16.82
CA GLU A 170 -14.62 7.78 -16.42
C GLU A 170 -15.14 9.05 -17.13
N HIS A 171 -14.28 10.04 -17.33
CA HIS A 171 -14.62 11.29 -18.02
C HIS A 171 -14.83 11.06 -19.52
N GLU A 172 -13.97 10.27 -20.16
CA GLU A 172 -14.16 9.84 -21.56
C GLU A 172 -15.43 9.00 -21.75
N ALA A 173 -15.65 8.03 -20.87
CA ALA A 173 -16.83 7.18 -20.86
C ALA A 173 -18.12 8.02 -20.69
N LEU A 174 -18.08 9.00 -19.78
CA LEU A 174 -19.18 9.96 -19.56
C LEU A 174 -19.42 10.87 -20.78
N GLN A 175 -18.37 11.32 -21.47
CA GLN A 175 -18.53 12.09 -22.71
C GLN A 175 -19.18 11.26 -23.82
N LEU A 176 -18.73 10.01 -24.02
CA LEU A 176 -19.30 9.11 -25.02
C LEU A 176 -20.77 8.79 -24.69
N PHE A 177 -21.06 8.38 -23.45
CA PHE A 177 -22.41 8.08 -22.99
C PHE A 177 -23.36 9.27 -23.17
N LYS A 178 -22.94 10.49 -22.79
CA LYS A 178 -23.72 11.72 -23.02
C LYS A 178 -24.01 11.97 -24.51
N GLY A 179 -23.02 11.73 -25.37
CA GLY A 179 -23.12 11.92 -26.82
C GLY A 179 -24.12 10.99 -27.53
N HIS A 180 -24.54 9.90 -26.88
CA HIS A 180 -25.49 8.92 -27.43
C HIS A 180 -26.83 8.85 -26.68
N ALA A 181 -26.85 9.01 -25.35
CA ALA A 181 -28.10 8.90 -24.56
C ALA A 181 -28.97 10.17 -24.56
N PHE A 182 -28.38 11.33 -24.90
CA PHE A 182 -29.06 12.64 -24.86
C PHE A 182 -29.06 13.34 -26.24
N SER A 183 -28.66 12.64 -27.31
CA SER A 183 -28.65 13.19 -28.67
C SER A 183 -30.07 13.38 -29.21
N GLY A 184 -30.57 14.62 -29.19
CA GLY A 184 -31.80 15.03 -29.89
C GLY A 184 -33.02 15.33 -29.00
N ASN A 185 -32.91 15.21 -27.67
CA ASN A 185 -34.05 15.40 -26.75
C ASN A 185 -33.83 16.52 -25.71
N LYS A 186 -34.93 17.09 -25.19
CA LYS A 186 -34.94 18.12 -24.12
C LYS A 186 -34.58 17.58 -22.71
N LEU A 187 -34.07 16.35 -22.59
CA LEU A 187 -33.77 15.70 -21.31
C LEU A 187 -32.48 16.28 -20.70
N CYS A 188 -32.55 16.76 -19.46
CA CYS A 188 -31.37 17.27 -18.77
C CYS A 188 -30.55 16.12 -18.15
N TYR A 189 -29.25 16.09 -18.43
CA TYR A 189 -28.34 15.09 -17.84
C TYR A 189 -28.32 15.13 -16.30
N GLU A 190 -28.55 16.30 -15.67
CA GLU A 190 -28.45 16.41 -14.21
C GLU A 190 -29.47 15.52 -13.47
N ASP A 191 -30.69 15.40 -14.00
CA ASP A 191 -31.78 14.58 -13.42
C ASP A 191 -31.51 13.07 -13.51
N TYR A 192 -30.75 12.65 -14.53
CA TYR A 192 -30.40 11.26 -14.83
C TYR A 192 -28.99 10.87 -14.34
N SER A 193 -28.19 11.84 -13.89
CA SER A 193 -26.76 11.72 -13.59
C SER A 193 -26.40 10.50 -12.71
N LYS A 194 -27.17 10.24 -11.65
CA LYS A 194 -26.98 9.08 -10.77
C LYS A 194 -27.19 7.72 -11.45
N LEU A 195 -28.11 7.64 -12.42
CA LEU A 195 -28.39 6.42 -13.17
C LEU A 195 -27.38 6.23 -14.29
N ALA A 196 -27.07 7.32 -15.02
CA ALA A 196 -26.02 7.35 -16.03
C ALA A 196 -24.67 6.87 -15.45
N THR A 197 -24.33 7.27 -14.21
CA THR A 197 -23.12 6.78 -13.52
C THR A 197 -23.16 5.26 -13.37
N LYS A 198 -24.23 4.67 -12.82
CA LYS A 198 -24.35 3.20 -12.68
C LYS A 198 -24.21 2.43 -14.01
N PHE A 199 -24.72 2.98 -15.12
CA PHE A 199 -24.55 2.38 -16.46
C PHE A 199 -23.12 2.51 -16.99
N ILE A 200 -22.43 3.62 -16.69
CA ILE A 200 -21.01 3.81 -17.01
C ILE A 200 -20.13 2.85 -16.18
N ASP A 201 -20.43 2.70 -14.89
CA ASP A 201 -19.79 1.77 -13.97
C ASP A 201 -19.97 0.31 -14.46
N PHE A 202 -21.19 -0.07 -14.86
CA PHE A 202 -21.50 -1.39 -15.44
C PHE A 202 -20.73 -1.67 -16.73
N ALA A 203 -20.60 -0.67 -17.61
CA ALA A 203 -19.83 -0.82 -18.84
C ALA A 203 -18.30 -0.80 -18.61
N ASN A 204 -17.86 -0.33 -17.44
CA ASN A 204 -16.48 -0.29 -16.93
C ASN A 204 -15.48 0.08 -18.04
N GLY A 205 -15.62 1.30 -18.59
CA GLY A 205 -14.73 1.89 -19.59
C GLY A 205 -14.81 1.32 -21.02
N LEU A 206 -15.68 0.35 -21.33
CA LEU A 206 -15.74 -0.26 -22.67
C LEU A 206 -16.61 0.58 -23.64
N PRO A 207 -16.04 1.21 -24.70
CA PRO A 207 -16.75 2.13 -25.59
C PRO A 207 -18.02 1.55 -26.21
N LEU A 208 -17.94 0.30 -26.68
CA LEU A 208 -19.04 -0.33 -27.43
C LEU A 208 -20.23 -0.70 -26.53
N ALA A 209 -19.97 -1.10 -25.28
CA ALA A 209 -21.01 -1.33 -24.29
C ALA A 209 -21.68 0.00 -23.90
N LEU A 210 -20.88 1.06 -23.67
CA LEU A 210 -21.39 2.42 -23.42
C LEU A 210 -22.27 2.91 -24.56
N GLU A 211 -21.87 2.70 -25.82
CA GLU A 211 -22.65 3.13 -26.99
C GLU A 211 -23.96 2.34 -27.16
N ILE A 212 -23.95 1.01 -26.96
CA ILE A 212 -25.17 0.18 -27.03
C ILE A 212 -26.16 0.59 -25.93
N ILE A 213 -25.70 0.66 -24.67
CA ILE A 213 -26.55 1.04 -23.53
C ILE A 213 -27.08 2.47 -23.69
N ALA A 214 -26.23 3.42 -24.09
CA ALA A 214 -26.66 4.81 -24.28
C ALA A 214 -27.71 4.95 -25.40
N ARG A 215 -27.58 4.22 -26.50
CA ARG A 215 -28.59 4.20 -27.59
C ARG A 215 -29.91 3.58 -27.13
N ASP A 216 -29.88 2.46 -26.41
CA ASP A 216 -31.07 1.80 -25.86
C ASP A 216 -31.82 2.68 -24.86
N LEU A 217 -31.11 3.51 -24.08
CA LEU A 217 -31.69 4.45 -23.11
C LEU A 217 -32.14 5.80 -23.72
N CYS A 218 -31.79 6.07 -24.98
CA CYS A 218 -32.00 7.39 -25.60
C CYS A 218 -33.49 7.72 -25.76
N GLY A 219 -33.95 8.75 -25.04
CA GLY A 219 -35.33 9.24 -25.08
C GLY A 219 -36.32 8.54 -24.15
N LYS A 220 -35.88 7.49 -23.42
CA LYS A 220 -36.68 6.82 -22.38
C LYS A 220 -36.81 7.67 -21.11
N ALA A 221 -37.88 7.44 -20.35
CA ALA A 221 -38.15 8.06 -19.06
C ALA A 221 -37.30 7.48 -17.92
N LYS A 222 -37.31 8.14 -16.76
CA LYS A 222 -36.39 7.82 -15.65
C LYS A 222 -36.70 6.49 -14.95
N ASP A 223 -37.98 6.17 -14.83
CA ASP A 223 -38.52 4.89 -14.36
C ASP A 223 -38.20 3.75 -15.35
N GLU A 224 -38.20 4.02 -16.65
CA GLU A 224 -37.69 3.08 -17.66
C GLU A 224 -36.17 2.84 -17.52
N TRP A 225 -35.37 3.88 -17.22
CA TRP A 225 -33.93 3.74 -16.96
C TRP A 225 -33.66 2.91 -15.70
N GLU A 226 -34.43 3.10 -14.62
CA GLU A 226 -34.33 2.29 -13.41
C GLU A 226 -34.72 0.83 -13.67
N SER A 227 -35.80 0.61 -14.44
CA SER A 227 -36.24 -0.73 -14.86
C SER A 227 -35.23 -1.42 -15.78
N ALA A 228 -34.64 -0.68 -16.74
CA ALA A 228 -33.62 -1.19 -17.66
C ALA A 228 -32.35 -1.59 -16.90
N LEU A 229 -31.88 -0.77 -15.96
CA LEU A 229 -30.72 -1.10 -15.14
C LEU A 229 -30.92 -2.43 -14.39
N ASP A 230 -32.13 -2.66 -13.91
CA ASP A 230 -32.53 -3.90 -13.25
C ASP A 230 -32.60 -5.11 -14.21
N ILE A 231 -32.69 -4.90 -15.53
CA ILE A 231 -32.55 -5.94 -16.56
C ILE A 231 -31.07 -6.20 -16.86
N TYR A 232 -30.27 -5.17 -17.17
CA TYR A 232 -28.83 -5.30 -17.46
C TYR A 232 -28.06 -6.01 -16.34
N ASN A 233 -28.46 -5.82 -15.07
CA ASN A 233 -27.87 -6.53 -13.91
C ASN A 233 -28.32 -8.00 -13.76
N LYS A 234 -29.35 -8.47 -14.48
CA LYS A 234 -29.92 -9.83 -14.38
C LYS A 234 -29.72 -10.68 -15.64
N ILE A 235 -29.69 -10.04 -16.80
CA ILE A 235 -29.54 -10.65 -18.12
C ILE A 235 -28.62 -9.74 -18.94
N PRO A 236 -27.42 -10.18 -19.33
CA PRO A 236 -26.53 -9.37 -20.16
C PRO A 236 -27.12 -9.16 -21.56
N ASN A 237 -27.06 -7.93 -22.07
CA ASN A 237 -27.60 -7.54 -23.39
C ASN A 237 -26.96 -8.35 -24.54
N GLU A 238 -27.80 -8.88 -25.44
CA GLU A 238 -27.39 -9.84 -26.47
C GLU A 238 -26.36 -9.27 -27.45
N ASP A 239 -26.45 -8.01 -27.86
CA ASP A 239 -25.48 -7.39 -28.79
C ASP A 239 -24.10 -7.25 -28.14
N ILE A 240 -24.04 -6.83 -26.88
CA ILE A 240 -22.78 -6.78 -26.11
C ILE A 240 -22.21 -8.20 -25.99
N GLN A 241 -23.06 -9.17 -25.64
CA GLN A 241 -22.66 -10.57 -25.47
C GLN A 241 -22.09 -11.16 -26.76
N LYS A 242 -22.82 -11.03 -27.87
CA LYS A 242 -22.42 -11.51 -29.20
C LYS A 242 -21.03 -11.04 -29.59
N ILE A 243 -20.72 -9.76 -29.37
CA ILE A 243 -19.45 -9.16 -29.79
C ILE A 243 -18.27 -9.57 -28.89
N LEU A 244 -18.49 -9.73 -27.59
CA LEU A 244 -17.48 -10.29 -26.66
C LEU A 244 -17.22 -11.78 -26.95
N LYS A 245 -18.29 -12.55 -27.21
CA LYS A 245 -18.26 -14.00 -27.42
C LYS A 245 -17.48 -14.44 -28.68
N VAL A 246 -17.35 -13.58 -29.70
CA VAL A 246 -16.52 -13.85 -30.91
C VAL A 246 -15.07 -14.28 -30.59
N SER A 247 -14.49 -13.81 -29.48
CA SER A 247 -13.14 -14.22 -29.05
C SER A 247 -13.13 -15.52 -28.23
N TYR A 248 -14.25 -15.88 -27.61
CA TYR A 248 -14.46 -17.13 -26.88
C TYR A 248 -14.82 -18.29 -27.81
N ASP A 249 -15.67 -18.07 -28.82
CA ASP A 249 -16.09 -19.14 -29.74
C ASP A 249 -14.90 -19.70 -30.53
N GLY A 250 -13.89 -18.85 -30.81
CA GLY A 250 -12.60 -19.20 -31.43
C GLY A 250 -11.52 -19.75 -30.47
N LEU A 251 -11.91 -20.25 -29.30
CA LEU A 251 -11.06 -21.05 -28.39
C LEU A 251 -11.24 -22.56 -28.65
N HIS A 252 -10.26 -23.37 -28.28
CA HIS A 252 -10.42 -24.82 -28.16
C HIS A 252 -11.22 -25.19 -26.91
N ASP A 253 -11.83 -26.38 -26.86
CA ASP A 253 -12.81 -26.69 -25.80
C ASP A 253 -12.20 -26.78 -24.39
N THR A 254 -10.93 -27.17 -24.26
CA THR A 254 -10.19 -27.08 -22.99
C THR A 254 -9.93 -25.65 -22.55
N GLU A 255 -9.59 -24.75 -23.49
CA GLU A 255 -9.42 -23.31 -23.25
C GLU A 255 -10.75 -22.64 -22.86
N LYS A 256 -11.86 -23.07 -23.48
CA LYS A 256 -13.23 -22.68 -23.11
C LYS A 256 -13.55 -23.11 -21.68
N ASP A 257 -13.28 -24.35 -21.30
CA ASP A 257 -13.53 -24.81 -19.92
C ASP A 257 -12.64 -24.10 -18.89
N ILE A 258 -11.37 -23.78 -19.21
CA ILE A 258 -10.52 -22.91 -18.37
C ILE A 258 -11.14 -21.52 -18.22
N PHE A 259 -11.56 -20.89 -19.33
CA PHE A 259 -12.19 -19.57 -19.30
C PHE A 259 -13.46 -19.56 -18.45
N LEU A 260 -14.32 -20.57 -18.60
CA LEU A 260 -15.53 -20.72 -17.81
C LEU A 260 -15.22 -20.94 -16.32
N ASP A 261 -14.26 -21.81 -15.98
CA ASP A 261 -13.80 -22.04 -14.61
C ASP A 261 -13.28 -20.74 -13.96
N ILE A 262 -12.44 -19.96 -14.67
CA ILE A 262 -11.95 -18.67 -14.17
C ILE A 262 -13.09 -17.67 -14.01
N SER A 263 -14.01 -17.58 -14.99
CA SER A 263 -15.14 -16.63 -14.93
C SER A 263 -16.11 -16.91 -13.78
N CYS A 264 -16.32 -18.20 -13.45
CA CYS A 264 -17.21 -18.64 -12.39
C CYS A 264 -16.57 -18.64 -10.99
N PHE A 265 -15.29 -19.00 -10.87
CA PHE A 265 -14.70 -19.37 -9.58
C PHE A 265 -13.38 -18.65 -9.22
N PHE A 266 -12.50 -18.37 -10.20
CA PHE A 266 -11.09 -18.04 -9.93
C PHE A 266 -10.65 -16.61 -10.28
N LYS A 267 -11.58 -15.69 -10.59
CA LYS A 267 -11.25 -14.24 -10.67
C LYS A 267 -10.72 -13.74 -9.32
N GLY A 268 -9.59 -13.06 -9.34
CA GLY A 268 -8.87 -12.54 -8.16
C GLY A 268 -7.92 -13.55 -7.49
N TRP A 269 -7.82 -14.78 -7.99
CA TRP A 269 -6.94 -15.82 -7.40
C TRP A 269 -5.55 -15.79 -8.03
N ASN A 270 -4.52 -16.19 -7.28
CA ASN A 270 -3.15 -16.32 -7.80
C ASN A 270 -3.07 -17.39 -8.89
N VAL A 271 -2.38 -17.06 -9.99
CA VAL A 271 -2.30 -17.89 -11.21
C VAL A 271 -1.63 -19.24 -10.98
N ASP A 272 -0.53 -19.31 -10.22
CA ASP A 272 0.21 -20.56 -9.98
C ASP A 272 -0.62 -21.58 -9.18
N TYR A 273 -1.42 -21.08 -8.23
CA TYR A 273 -2.36 -21.89 -7.47
C TYR A 273 -3.52 -22.41 -8.33
N VAL A 274 -4.09 -21.55 -9.19
CA VAL A 274 -5.14 -21.95 -10.14
C VAL A 274 -4.60 -22.93 -11.20
N VAL A 275 -3.34 -22.79 -11.63
CA VAL A 275 -2.65 -23.77 -12.50
C VAL A 275 -2.60 -25.15 -11.85
N LYS A 276 -2.30 -25.27 -10.55
CA LYS A 276 -2.33 -26.57 -9.83
C LYS A 276 -3.73 -27.20 -9.87
N ILE A 277 -4.76 -26.42 -9.54
CA ILE A 277 -6.17 -26.85 -9.52
C ILE A 277 -6.65 -27.28 -10.92
N LEU A 278 -6.34 -26.53 -11.96
CA LEU A 278 -6.76 -26.81 -13.34
C LEU A 278 -5.91 -27.90 -14.03
N ASN A 279 -4.68 -28.17 -13.57
CA ASN A 279 -3.89 -29.32 -14.00
C ASN A 279 -4.55 -30.64 -13.58
N ALA A 280 -4.98 -30.77 -12.31
CA ALA A 280 -5.72 -31.95 -11.84
C ALA A 280 -7.10 -32.11 -12.50
N CYS A 281 -7.62 -31.05 -13.13
CA CYS A 281 -8.80 -31.13 -13.98
C CYS A 281 -8.54 -31.68 -15.39
N GLY A 282 -7.27 -31.94 -15.76
CA GLY A 282 -6.87 -32.38 -17.10
C GLY A 282 -6.84 -31.28 -18.17
N LEU A 283 -7.01 -30.00 -17.81
CA LEU A 283 -7.28 -28.93 -18.78
C LEU A 283 -6.05 -28.30 -19.45
N CYS A 284 -4.83 -28.69 -19.06
CA CYS A 284 -3.57 -28.11 -19.56
C CYS A 284 -3.46 -26.57 -19.44
N PRO A 285 -3.73 -25.97 -18.25
CA PRO A 285 -3.71 -24.52 -18.02
C PRO A 285 -2.38 -23.83 -18.38
N GLY A 286 -1.25 -24.53 -18.37
CA GLY A 286 0.05 -23.98 -18.80
C GLY A 286 0.10 -23.52 -20.26
N PHE A 287 -0.78 -24.02 -21.13
CA PHE A 287 -1.01 -23.49 -22.48
C PHE A 287 -2.26 -22.61 -22.53
N GLY A 288 -3.35 -23.05 -21.89
CA GLY A 288 -4.65 -22.37 -21.97
C GLY A 288 -4.68 -20.98 -21.32
N ILE A 289 -4.07 -20.78 -20.16
CA ILE A 289 -4.05 -19.46 -19.49
C ILE A 289 -3.29 -18.43 -20.33
N PRO A 290 -2.06 -18.70 -20.84
CA PRO A 290 -1.41 -17.83 -21.81
C PRO A 290 -2.25 -17.56 -23.07
N ARG A 291 -2.99 -18.55 -23.59
CA ARG A 291 -3.88 -18.34 -24.75
C ARG A 291 -5.02 -17.36 -24.45
N LEU A 292 -5.64 -17.44 -23.27
CA LEU A 292 -6.67 -16.50 -22.84
C LEU A 292 -6.12 -15.09 -22.60
N VAL A 293 -4.89 -14.95 -22.08
CA VAL A 293 -4.20 -13.66 -21.97
C VAL A 293 -3.93 -13.07 -23.35
N ASN A 294 -3.39 -13.85 -24.28
CA ASN A 294 -3.07 -13.38 -25.63
C ASN A 294 -4.33 -12.99 -26.44
N LYS A 295 -5.47 -13.66 -26.23
CA LYS A 295 -6.77 -13.26 -26.80
C LYS A 295 -7.47 -12.10 -26.04
N CYS A 296 -6.78 -11.46 -25.09
CA CYS A 296 -7.28 -10.35 -24.28
C CYS A 296 -8.58 -10.69 -23.51
N LEU A 297 -8.77 -11.96 -23.11
CA LEU A 297 -9.95 -12.43 -22.36
C LEU A 297 -9.74 -12.38 -20.84
N ILE A 298 -8.48 -12.51 -20.39
CA ILE A 298 -8.04 -12.34 -19.01
C ILE A 298 -6.72 -11.56 -18.98
N THR A 299 -6.34 -11.07 -17.81
CA THR A 299 -5.02 -10.49 -17.53
C THR A 299 -4.44 -11.11 -16.26
N VAL A 300 -3.12 -10.98 -16.08
CA VAL A 300 -2.44 -11.34 -14.82
C VAL A 300 -1.78 -10.07 -14.29
N ASP A 301 -2.03 -9.74 -13.03
CA ASP A 301 -1.45 -8.54 -12.39
C ASP A 301 0.00 -8.75 -11.92
N LYS A 302 0.62 -7.68 -11.39
CA LYS A 302 2.01 -7.66 -10.91
C LYS A 302 2.27 -8.58 -9.71
N PHE A 303 1.24 -9.08 -9.05
CA PHE A 303 1.30 -10.00 -7.91
C PHE A 303 0.85 -11.43 -8.30
N GLY A 304 0.62 -11.68 -9.60
CA GLY A 304 0.17 -12.97 -10.12
C GLY A 304 -1.35 -13.19 -10.01
N GLY A 305 -2.15 -12.19 -9.66
CA GLY A 305 -3.61 -12.31 -9.59
C GLY A 305 -4.28 -12.38 -10.97
N LEU A 306 -5.19 -13.34 -11.15
CA LEU A 306 -5.99 -13.49 -12.37
C LEU A 306 -7.14 -12.48 -12.41
N SER A 307 -7.13 -11.57 -13.38
CA SER A 307 -8.18 -10.56 -13.58
C SER A 307 -8.94 -10.75 -14.90
N MET A 308 -10.20 -10.32 -14.92
CA MET A 308 -11.12 -10.44 -16.05
C MET A 308 -12.13 -9.29 -16.01
N HIS A 309 -12.32 -8.60 -17.13
CA HIS A 309 -13.30 -7.50 -17.25
C HIS A 309 -14.72 -7.99 -16.92
N ASP A 310 -15.52 -7.15 -16.26
CA ASP A 310 -16.80 -7.58 -15.69
C ASP A 310 -17.81 -8.04 -16.74
N LEU A 311 -17.84 -7.42 -17.92
CA LEU A 311 -18.71 -7.86 -19.02
C LEU A 311 -18.25 -9.18 -19.64
N ILE A 312 -16.94 -9.45 -19.65
CA ILE A 312 -16.37 -10.73 -20.08
C ILE A 312 -16.68 -11.83 -19.05
N GLN A 313 -16.65 -11.50 -17.76
CA GLN A 313 -17.07 -12.42 -16.70
C GLN A 313 -18.58 -12.71 -16.75
N GLN A 314 -19.41 -11.69 -17.01
CA GLN A 314 -20.84 -11.88 -17.27
C GLN A 314 -21.06 -12.77 -18.50
N MET A 315 -20.25 -12.63 -19.56
CA MET A 315 -20.33 -13.49 -20.75
C MET A 315 -20.03 -14.96 -20.45
N GLY A 316 -18.97 -15.27 -19.69
CA GLY A 316 -18.73 -16.64 -19.24
C GLY A 316 -19.89 -17.23 -18.43
N LYS A 317 -20.48 -16.43 -17.53
CA LYS A 317 -21.64 -16.83 -16.71
C LYS A 317 -22.92 -17.03 -17.55
N GLU A 318 -23.14 -16.21 -18.57
CA GLU A 318 -24.27 -16.33 -19.49
C GLU A 318 -24.11 -17.55 -20.42
N VAL A 319 -22.91 -17.83 -20.93
CA VAL A 319 -22.62 -19.06 -21.68
C VAL A 319 -22.92 -20.31 -20.85
N VAL A 320 -22.63 -20.31 -19.54
CA VAL A 320 -23.03 -21.39 -18.62
C VAL A 320 -24.55 -21.47 -18.43
N ARG A 321 -25.23 -20.32 -18.29
CA ARG A 321 -26.70 -20.27 -18.18
C ARG A 321 -27.39 -20.85 -19.43
N GLN A 322 -26.87 -20.55 -20.61
CA GLN A 322 -27.42 -21.03 -21.90
C GLN A 322 -27.34 -22.55 -22.09
N GLN A 323 -26.49 -23.26 -21.33
CA GLN A 323 -26.45 -24.74 -21.34
C GLN A 323 -27.79 -25.36 -20.87
N ALA A 324 -28.48 -24.69 -19.94
CA ALA A 324 -29.81 -25.06 -19.48
C ALA A 324 -30.46 -23.85 -18.78
N PRO A 325 -31.23 -23.02 -19.50
CA PRO A 325 -31.84 -21.81 -18.95
C PRO A 325 -32.70 -22.09 -17.71
N ASP A 326 -33.64 -23.03 -17.83
CA ASP A 326 -34.68 -23.27 -16.80
C ASP A 326 -34.37 -24.43 -15.84
N ILE A 327 -33.34 -25.25 -16.13
CA ILE A 327 -33.04 -26.48 -15.40
C ILE A 327 -31.65 -26.38 -14.76
N LEU A 328 -31.58 -25.78 -13.56
CA LEU A 328 -30.32 -25.46 -12.88
C LEU A 328 -29.39 -26.69 -12.77
N ARG A 329 -29.94 -27.83 -12.36
CA ARG A 329 -29.20 -29.09 -12.17
C ARG A 329 -28.57 -29.69 -13.44
N LYS A 330 -28.85 -29.14 -14.64
CA LYS A 330 -28.21 -29.52 -15.92
C LYS A 330 -27.04 -28.61 -16.30
N ARG A 331 -26.88 -27.43 -15.70
CA ARG A 331 -25.76 -26.52 -15.98
C ARG A 331 -24.45 -27.09 -15.43
N SER A 332 -23.34 -26.87 -16.13
CA SER A 332 -22.02 -27.36 -15.70
C SER A 332 -21.50 -26.66 -14.44
N ARG A 333 -21.85 -25.39 -14.24
CA ARG A 333 -21.27 -24.53 -13.19
C ARG A 333 -22.37 -23.72 -12.52
N LEU A 334 -22.33 -23.62 -11.19
CA LEU A 334 -23.28 -22.84 -10.39
C LEU A 334 -22.50 -21.83 -9.56
N CYS A 335 -22.52 -20.55 -9.96
CA CYS A 335 -21.83 -19.46 -9.26
C CYS A 335 -22.76 -18.29 -8.87
N CYS A 336 -24.06 -18.41 -9.12
CA CYS A 336 -25.08 -17.53 -8.56
C CYS A 336 -25.54 -18.11 -7.22
N TYR A 337 -25.45 -17.33 -6.13
CA TYR A 337 -25.87 -17.74 -4.80
C TYR A 337 -27.27 -18.38 -4.78
N LYS A 338 -28.25 -17.73 -5.42
CA LYS A 338 -29.65 -18.20 -5.45
C LYS A 338 -29.79 -19.54 -6.17
N ASP A 339 -29.09 -19.71 -7.29
CA ASP A 339 -29.15 -20.92 -8.12
C ASP A 339 -28.46 -22.10 -7.39
N SER A 340 -27.25 -21.87 -6.86
CA SER A 340 -26.50 -22.82 -6.03
C SER A 340 -27.32 -23.26 -4.81
N LEU A 341 -27.90 -22.30 -4.09
CA LEU A 341 -28.78 -22.54 -2.95
C LEU A 341 -29.96 -23.42 -3.34
N LYS A 342 -30.70 -23.07 -4.42
CA LYS A 342 -31.88 -23.82 -4.87
C LYS A 342 -31.55 -25.27 -5.24
N VAL A 343 -30.42 -25.52 -5.90
CA VAL A 343 -29.97 -26.89 -6.23
C VAL A 343 -29.62 -27.71 -4.98
N LEU A 344 -28.93 -27.11 -4.00
CA LEU A 344 -28.53 -27.77 -2.76
C LEU A 344 -29.68 -27.95 -1.72
N THR A 345 -30.78 -27.22 -1.88
CA THR A 345 -31.93 -27.25 -0.97
C THR A 345 -33.18 -27.93 -1.53
N THR A 346 -33.39 -27.93 -2.87
CA THR A 346 -34.67 -28.39 -3.46
C THR A 346 -34.54 -29.25 -4.71
N GLU A 347 -33.82 -28.83 -5.76
CA GLU A 347 -33.85 -29.55 -7.06
C GLU A 347 -33.08 -30.88 -7.07
N LYS A 348 -32.19 -31.06 -6.08
CA LYS A 348 -31.15 -32.10 -5.94
C LYS A 348 -30.13 -32.08 -7.09
N GLY A 349 -28.91 -32.50 -6.79
CA GLY A 349 -27.79 -32.46 -7.74
C GLY A 349 -27.91 -33.42 -8.92
N SER A 350 -27.00 -33.26 -9.89
CA SER A 350 -26.81 -34.23 -10.98
C SER A 350 -25.36 -34.23 -11.48
N LYS A 351 -24.96 -35.32 -12.14
CA LYS A 351 -23.61 -35.53 -12.70
C LYS A 351 -23.16 -34.52 -13.78
N HIS A 352 -24.01 -33.58 -14.18
CA HIS A 352 -23.61 -32.48 -15.06
C HIS A 352 -22.83 -31.39 -14.30
N ILE A 353 -23.03 -31.25 -12.99
CA ILE A 353 -22.43 -30.18 -12.20
C ILE A 353 -20.95 -30.49 -11.91
N ARG A 354 -20.07 -29.66 -12.48
CA ARG A 354 -18.62 -29.65 -12.32
C ARG A 354 -18.16 -28.75 -11.17
N GLY A 355 -18.88 -27.67 -10.86
CA GLY A 355 -18.47 -26.74 -9.80
C GLY A 355 -19.63 -25.96 -9.19
N ILE A 356 -19.55 -25.74 -7.87
CA ILE A 356 -20.51 -24.95 -7.08
C ILE A 356 -19.75 -23.90 -6.27
N MET A 357 -20.20 -22.65 -6.39
CA MET A 357 -19.90 -21.56 -5.47
C MET A 357 -21.21 -21.11 -4.79
N LEU A 358 -21.22 -21.17 -3.46
CA LEU A 358 -22.27 -20.68 -2.58
C LEU A 358 -21.69 -19.54 -1.72
N HIS A 359 -21.42 -18.41 -2.38
CA HIS A 359 -20.94 -17.17 -1.75
C HIS A 359 -22.13 -16.25 -1.47
N SER A 360 -22.38 -15.91 -0.21
CA SER A 360 -23.42 -14.94 0.17
C SER A 360 -22.83 -13.54 0.42
N PRO A 361 -23.52 -12.43 0.05
CA PRO A 361 -23.07 -11.07 0.39
C PRO A 361 -23.08 -10.74 1.90
N GLN A 362 -23.78 -11.54 2.71
CA GLN A 362 -23.90 -11.40 4.16
C GLN A 362 -23.93 -12.80 4.79
N LEU A 363 -23.59 -12.92 6.06
CA LEU A 363 -23.62 -14.20 6.78
C LEU A 363 -25.06 -14.71 6.91
N VAL A 364 -25.34 -15.93 6.43
CA VAL A 364 -26.67 -16.57 6.51
C VAL A 364 -26.58 -18.02 7.00
N GLU A 365 -27.59 -18.46 7.73
CA GLU A 365 -27.79 -19.86 8.08
C GLU A 365 -28.65 -20.59 7.03
N VAL A 366 -28.23 -21.79 6.64
CA VAL A 366 -28.88 -22.60 5.60
C VAL A 366 -28.89 -24.09 5.99
N GLN A 367 -30.00 -24.79 5.77
CA GLN A 367 -30.01 -26.26 5.79
C GLN A 367 -29.74 -26.81 4.38
N LEU A 368 -28.51 -27.29 4.13
CA LEU A 368 -28.18 -28.02 2.90
C LEU A 368 -28.58 -29.50 3.03
N HIS A 369 -28.87 -30.16 1.89
CA HIS A 369 -29.23 -31.58 1.85
C HIS A 369 -28.06 -32.44 1.36
N THR A 370 -27.61 -33.41 2.18
CA THR A 370 -26.55 -34.38 1.83
C THR A 370 -26.87 -35.11 0.52
N GLU A 371 -28.12 -35.46 0.27
CA GLU A 371 -28.53 -36.20 -0.93
C GLU A 371 -28.47 -35.37 -2.22
N ALA A 372 -28.19 -34.06 -2.13
CA ALA A 372 -27.84 -33.27 -3.29
C ALA A 372 -26.44 -33.65 -3.81
N PHE A 373 -25.45 -33.83 -2.92
CA PHE A 373 -24.06 -34.13 -3.28
C PHE A 373 -23.86 -35.55 -3.81
N ILE A 374 -24.63 -36.53 -3.30
CA ILE A 374 -24.58 -37.95 -3.72
C ILE A 374 -24.74 -38.10 -5.24
N LYS A 375 -25.50 -37.20 -5.89
CA LYS A 375 -25.75 -37.23 -7.34
C LYS A 375 -24.77 -36.40 -8.17
N MET A 376 -23.77 -35.76 -7.56
CA MET A 376 -22.82 -34.86 -8.21
C MET A 376 -21.46 -35.53 -8.45
N GLU A 377 -21.48 -36.71 -9.08
CA GLU A 377 -20.30 -37.56 -9.34
C GLU A 377 -19.11 -36.80 -9.97
N ASN A 378 -19.35 -35.75 -10.76
CA ASN A 378 -18.34 -34.97 -11.47
C ASN A 378 -17.95 -33.65 -10.79
N LEU A 379 -18.40 -33.38 -9.56
CA LEU A 379 -18.09 -32.14 -8.85
C LEU A 379 -16.59 -32.04 -8.53
N LYS A 380 -15.92 -31.06 -9.13
CA LYS A 380 -14.50 -30.74 -8.94
C LYS A 380 -14.27 -29.60 -7.95
N PHE A 381 -15.18 -28.62 -7.87
CA PHE A 381 -15.02 -27.46 -7.00
C PHE A 381 -16.24 -27.26 -6.10
N LEU A 382 -16.00 -27.11 -4.79
CA LEU A 382 -16.99 -26.65 -3.82
C LEU A 382 -16.41 -25.48 -3.04
N ILE A 383 -16.96 -24.29 -3.29
CA ILE A 383 -16.60 -23.04 -2.61
C ILE A 383 -17.83 -22.55 -1.84
N VAL A 384 -17.73 -22.40 -0.52
CA VAL A 384 -18.81 -21.92 0.34
C VAL A 384 -18.29 -20.81 1.23
N GLU A 385 -18.87 -19.62 1.11
CA GLU A 385 -18.39 -18.40 1.76
C GLU A 385 -19.58 -17.60 2.31
N ASN A 386 -19.45 -17.09 3.54
CA ASN A 386 -20.51 -16.39 4.28
C ASN A 386 -21.81 -17.22 4.46
N VAL A 387 -21.70 -18.55 4.52
CA VAL A 387 -22.83 -19.45 4.80
C VAL A 387 -22.49 -20.40 5.95
N HIS A 388 -23.27 -20.31 7.02
CA HIS A 388 -23.29 -21.32 8.08
C HIS A 388 -24.35 -22.38 7.77
N ILE A 389 -24.09 -23.62 8.21
CA ILE A 389 -24.98 -24.75 8.00
C ILE A 389 -25.51 -25.29 9.32
N CYS A 390 -26.83 -25.55 9.38
CA CYS A 390 -27.52 -25.96 10.60
C CYS A 390 -27.38 -27.46 10.91
N LYS A 391 -26.86 -28.25 9.97
CA LYS A 391 -26.64 -29.71 10.08
C LYS A 391 -25.31 -30.08 9.41
N PRO A 392 -24.58 -31.10 9.90
CA PRO A 392 -23.39 -31.60 9.21
C PRO A 392 -23.76 -32.18 7.85
N ILE A 393 -22.76 -32.26 6.97
CA ILE A 393 -22.86 -32.98 5.70
C ILE A 393 -22.12 -34.30 5.91
N GLU A 394 -22.75 -35.41 5.52
CA GLU A 394 -22.26 -36.78 5.74
C GLU A 394 -21.64 -37.39 4.47
N TYR A 395 -21.64 -36.65 3.35
CA TYR A 395 -21.11 -37.08 2.07
C TYR A 395 -20.59 -35.91 1.23
N LEU A 396 -19.37 -36.05 0.70
CA LEU A 396 -18.82 -35.23 -0.39
C LEU A 396 -18.24 -36.19 -1.46
N PRO A 397 -18.31 -35.85 -2.76
CA PRO A 397 -17.91 -36.76 -3.83
C PRO A 397 -16.39 -36.92 -3.97
N ASN A 398 -15.92 -38.16 -4.20
CA ASN A 398 -14.49 -38.51 -4.28
C ASN A 398 -13.70 -37.77 -5.37
N ASN A 399 -14.40 -37.29 -6.41
CA ASN A 399 -13.83 -36.56 -7.55
C ASN A 399 -13.49 -35.09 -7.25
N LEU A 400 -13.73 -34.60 -6.03
CA LEU A 400 -13.50 -33.21 -5.63
C LEU A 400 -12.01 -32.85 -5.62
N ILE A 401 -11.66 -31.71 -6.24
CA ILE A 401 -10.30 -31.19 -6.40
C ILE A 401 -10.04 -29.99 -5.48
N LEU A 402 -11.05 -29.13 -5.28
CA LEU A 402 -11.01 -27.98 -4.37
C LEU A 402 -12.18 -28.03 -3.40
N LEU A 403 -11.87 -27.98 -2.10
CA LEU A 403 -12.83 -27.72 -1.03
C LEU A 403 -12.43 -26.42 -0.31
N LYS A 404 -13.19 -25.35 -0.53
CA LYS A 404 -13.05 -24.08 0.21
C LYS A 404 -14.29 -23.82 1.04
N TRP A 405 -14.14 -23.82 2.36
CA TRP A 405 -15.23 -23.62 3.32
C TRP A 405 -14.72 -23.02 4.64
N PRO A 406 -14.35 -21.72 4.67
CA PRO A 406 -14.06 -21.01 5.91
C PRO A 406 -15.24 -21.04 6.91
N HIS A 407 -14.92 -21.02 8.20
CA HIS A 407 -15.88 -21.05 9.31
C HIS A 407 -16.85 -22.26 9.30
N TYR A 408 -16.41 -23.42 8.82
CA TYR A 408 -17.20 -24.65 8.82
C TYR A 408 -17.52 -25.09 10.27
N PRO A 409 -18.80 -25.25 10.66
CA PRO A 409 -19.20 -25.33 12.06
C PRO A 409 -19.12 -26.74 12.69
N PHE A 410 -18.82 -27.79 11.93
CA PHE A 410 -18.83 -29.19 12.38
C PHE A 410 -17.45 -29.90 12.28
N HIS A 411 -17.43 -31.18 12.64
CA HIS A 411 -16.30 -32.09 12.45
C HIS A 411 -16.05 -32.36 10.95
N TRP A 412 -14.91 -32.95 10.59
CA TRP A 412 -14.63 -33.28 9.18
C TRP A 412 -15.78 -34.14 8.59
N PRO A 413 -16.38 -33.78 7.43
CA PRO A 413 -17.68 -34.30 6.97
C PRO A 413 -17.68 -35.76 6.46
N LEU A 414 -16.59 -36.49 6.66
CA LEU A 414 -16.35 -37.83 6.12
C LEU A 414 -15.47 -38.64 7.09
N GLU A 415 -15.50 -39.96 6.99
CA GLU A 415 -14.52 -40.82 7.67
C GLU A 415 -13.18 -40.91 6.90
N TYR A 416 -13.17 -40.44 5.64
CA TYR A 416 -12.04 -40.46 4.71
C TYR A 416 -11.76 -39.07 4.11
N PHE A 417 -10.73 -38.97 3.26
CA PHE A 417 -10.44 -37.80 2.43
C PHE A 417 -10.63 -38.15 0.94
N PRO A 418 -11.34 -37.33 0.14
CA PRO A 418 -11.42 -37.50 -1.31
C PRO A 418 -10.03 -37.50 -2.00
N GLU A 419 -9.73 -38.55 -2.74
CA GLU A 419 -8.40 -38.87 -3.29
C GLU A 419 -7.87 -37.84 -4.31
N GLN A 420 -8.77 -37.11 -4.98
CA GLN A 420 -8.42 -36.12 -6.01
C GLN A 420 -8.23 -34.70 -5.49
N LEU A 421 -8.32 -34.47 -4.17
CA LEU A 421 -8.14 -33.14 -3.59
C LEU A 421 -6.73 -32.61 -3.84
N VAL A 422 -6.65 -31.44 -4.47
CA VAL A 422 -5.44 -30.61 -4.63
C VAL A 422 -5.36 -29.55 -3.54
N ALA A 423 -6.52 -29.09 -3.06
CA ALA A 423 -6.64 -27.94 -2.17
C ALA A 423 -7.76 -28.11 -1.14
N ILE A 424 -7.43 -27.90 0.14
CA ILE A 424 -8.38 -27.80 1.26
C ILE A 424 -8.17 -26.44 1.95
N GLU A 425 -9.17 -25.57 1.89
CA GLU A 425 -9.17 -24.25 2.53
C GLU A 425 -10.35 -24.15 3.51
N MET A 426 -10.13 -24.48 4.77
CA MET A 426 -11.17 -24.41 5.81
C MET A 426 -10.64 -23.74 7.08
N PRO A 427 -10.22 -22.46 7.03
CA PRO A 427 -9.78 -21.72 8.21
C PRO A 427 -10.95 -21.41 9.16
N HIS A 428 -10.65 -21.04 10.41
CA HIS A 428 -11.57 -20.72 11.51
C HIS A 428 -12.66 -21.78 11.74
N SER A 429 -12.37 -23.05 11.41
CA SER A 429 -13.37 -24.10 11.33
C SER A 429 -13.31 -25.08 12.51
N ARG A 430 -14.45 -25.66 12.88
CA ARG A 430 -14.57 -26.54 14.06
C ARG A 430 -14.16 -28.00 13.78
N ILE A 431 -13.25 -28.17 12.82
CA ILE A 431 -12.83 -29.46 12.30
C ILE A 431 -12.15 -30.28 13.38
N ARG A 432 -12.74 -31.44 13.65
CA ARG A 432 -12.06 -32.58 14.24
C ARG A 432 -11.73 -33.50 13.06
N LEU A 433 -10.45 -33.70 12.80
CA LEU A 433 -10.00 -34.69 11.82
C LEU A 433 -10.34 -36.09 12.36
N PRO A 434 -10.73 -37.05 11.50
CA PRO A 434 -11.07 -38.40 11.94
C PRO A 434 -9.87 -39.05 12.65
N LYS A 435 -10.16 -39.89 13.65
CA LYS A 435 -9.18 -40.86 14.14
C LYS A 435 -9.00 -41.91 13.05
N LEU A 436 -8.12 -41.64 12.09
CA LEU A 436 -7.67 -42.62 11.11
C LEU A 436 -6.84 -43.67 11.86
N ILE A 437 -7.51 -44.75 12.27
CA ILE A 437 -6.92 -45.88 12.98
C ILE A 437 -6.13 -46.69 11.95
N GLU A 438 -4.80 -46.64 12.10
CA GLU A 438 -3.81 -47.55 11.50
C GLU A 438 -3.64 -47.52 9.98
N GLN A 439 -4.64 -47.11 9.19
CA GLN A 439 -4.52 -46.97 7.73
C GLN A 439 -3.89 -45.63 7.31
N GLU A 440 -2.92 -45.69 6.38
CA GLU A 440 -2.28 -44.51 5.81
C GLU A 440 -3.15 -43.87 4.71
N CYS A 441 -3.75 -42.71 4.98
CA CYS A 441 -4.41 -41.94 3.92
C CYS A 441 -3.37 -41.39 2.94
N ARG A 442 -3.45 -41.84 1.69
CA ARG A 442 -2.62 -41.39 0.56
C ARG A 442 -3.36 -40.29 -0.21
N LEU A 443 -2.79 -39.09 -0.20
CA LEU A 443 -3.34 -37.90 -0.84
C LEU A 443 -2.29 -37.31 -1.78
N GLU A 444 -2.04 -38.04 -2.87
CA GLU A 444 -0.95 -37.76 -3.81
C GLU A 444 -1.16 -36.47 -4.60
N ASN A 445 -2.42 -36.03 -4.77
CA ASN A 445 -2.77 -34.81 -5.49
C ASN A 445 -2.68 -33.53 -4.62
N LEU A 446 -2.66 -33.66 -3.30
CA LEU A 446 -2.90 -32.56 -2.36
C LEU A 446 -1.66 -31.67 -2.22
N THR A 447 -1.75 -30.45 -2.77
CA THR A 447 -0.66 -29.46 -2.78
C THR A 447 -0.78 -28.38 -1.72
N ASN A 448 -2.00 -28.09 -1.24
CA ASN A 448 -2.30 -26.98 -0.35
C ASN A 448 -3.32 -27.38 0.73
N VAL A 449 -2.98 -27.15 2.00
CA VAL A 449 -3.88 -27.33 3.15
C VAL A 449 -3.85 -26.09 4.03
N ASN A 450 -5.01 -25.49 4.26
CA ASN A 450 -5.21 -24.39 5.21
C ASN A 450 -6.30 -24.73 6.23
N PHE A 451 -5.88 -24.95 7.48
CA PHE A 451 -6.72 -25.08 8.67
C PHE A 451 -6.33 -24.03 9.74
N GLU A 452 -5.96 -22.82 9.32
CA GLU A 452 -5.70 -21.71 10.23
C GLU A 452 -6.85 -21.49 11.22
N ASP A 453 -6.53 -21.26 12.49
CA ASP A 453 -7.45 -21.05 13.62
C ASP A 453 -8.48 -22.19 13.85
N CYS A 454 -8.20 -23.40 13.34
CA CYS A 454 -9.00 -24.59 13.63
C CYS A 454 -8.71 -25.12 15.04
N GLU A 455 -9.28 -24.47 16.07
CA GLU A 455 -9.04 -24.75 17.49
C GLU A 455 -9.37 -26.19 17.94
N PHE A 456 -10.09 -26.98 17.14
CA PHE A 456 -10.43 -28.37 17.47
C PHE A 456 -9.39 -29.41 17.00
N ILE A 457 -8.39 -28.99 16.20
CA ILE A 457 -7.26 -29.84 15.82
C ILE A 457 -6.27 -29.92 16.99
N ARG A 458 -6.11 -31.12 17.57
CA ARG A 458 -5.17 -31.39 18.67
C ARG A 458 -3.91 -32.15 18.24
N ILE A 459 -4.07 -33.05 17.28
CA ILE A 459 -3.05 -33.92 16.68
C ILE A 459 -3.51 -34.14 15.23
N LEU A 460 -2.58 -34.19 14.28
CA LEU A 460 -2.89 -34.62 12.90
C LEU A 460 -2.88 -36.16 12.80
N PRO A 461 -3.70 -36.77 11.92
CA PRO A 461 -3.51 -38.17 11.55
C PRO A 461 -2.16 -38.37 10.83
N LYS A 462 -1.69 -39.62 10.74
CA LYS A 462 -0.59 -39.97 9.82
C LYS A 462 -1.10 -39.79 8.39
N LEU A 463 -0.42 -38.95 7.61
CA LEU A 463 -0.80 -38.67 6.22
C LEU A 463 0.39 -38.88 5.28
N TRP A 464 0.12 -39.51 4.14
CA TRP A 464 1.04 -39.66 3.02
C TRP A 464 0.65 -38.64 1.95
N VAL A 465 1.33 -37.49 1.93
CA VAL A 465 0.97 -36.32 1.11
C VAL A 465 2.19 -35.85 0.32
N PRO A 466 2.69 -36.66 -0.63
CA PRO A 466 4.00 -36.48 -1.23
C PRO A 466 4.16 -35.14 -1.95
N ASN A 467 3.08 -34.56 -2.47
CA ASN A 467 3.10 -33.31 -3.25
C ASN A 467 2.61 -32.07 -2.47
N LEU A 468 2.43 -32.18 -1.14
CA LEU A 468 2.04 -31.04 -0.30
C LEU A 468 3.14 -29.98 -0.34
N GLY A 469 2.84 -28.80 -0.87
CA GLY A 469 3.75 -27.66 -0.95
C GLY A 469 3.52 -26.63 0.15
N ASN A 470 2.28 -26.46 0.64
CA ASN A 470 1.97 -25.49 1.70
C ASN A 470 1.01 -26.11 2.74
N LEU A 471 1.41 -26.04 4.01
CA LEU A 471 0.63 -26.46 5.17
C LEU A 471 0.48 -25.29 6.16
N ASN A 472 -0.73 -24.72 6.21
CA ASN A 472 -1.08 -23.68 7.16
C ASN A 472 -1.96 -24.22 8.29
N LEU A 473 -1.46 -24.08 9.52
CA LEU A 473 -2.08 -24.44 10.79
C LEU A 473 -1.94 -23.31 11.83
N SER A 474 -1.62 -22.07 11.42
CA SER A 474 -1.45 -20.96 12.38
C SER A 474 -2.70 -20.76 13.22
N TYR A 475 -2.53 -20.32 14.47
CA TYR A 475 -3.60 -20.17 15.45
C TYR A 475 -4.38 -21.47 15.78
N CYS A 476 -3.93 -22.67 15.38
CA CYS A 476 -4.42 -23.92 15.97
C CYS A 476 -3.96 -24.04 17.44
N LYS A 477 -4.60 -23.27 18.34
CA LYS A 477 -4.17 -23.05 19.72
C LYS A 477 -4.05 -24.35 20.53
N ASN A 478 -4.83 -25.38 20.19
CA ASN A 478 -4.88 -26.67 20.89
C ASN A 478 -4.03 -27.78 20.23
N LEU A 479 -3.30 -27.51 19.15
CA LEU A 479 -2.34 -28.46 18.57
C LEU A 479 -1.22 -28.72 19.59
N VAL A 480 -1.01 -29.98 19.99
CA VAL A 480 -0.02 -30.34 21.02
C VAL A 480 1.27 -30.90 20.44
N LYS A 481 1.16 -31.67 19.35
CA LYS A 481 2.28 -32.35 18.68
C LYS A 481 2.10 -32.31 17.17
N LEU A 482 3.19 -32.11 16.42
CA LEU A 482 3.21 -32.32 14.97
C LEU A 482 3.90 -33.67 14.67
N PRO A 483 3.14 -34.77 14.44
CA PRO A 483 3.71 -36.10 14.27
C PRO A 483 4.33 -36.30 12.88
N LYS A 484 5.09 -37.39 12.69
CA LYS A 484 5.64 -37.80 11.39
C LYS A 484 4.60 -37.78 10.27
N LEU A 485 4.83 -36.92 9.27
CA LEU A 485 4.10 -36.88 8.00
C LEU A 485 5.04 -37.18 6.84
N TRP A 486 4.54 -37.80 5.77
CA TRP A 486 5.33 -37.97 4.54
C TRP A 486 5.03 -36.82 3.56
N VAL A 487 5.78 -35.72 3.71
CA VAL A 487 5.60 -34.45 2.99
C VAL A 487 6.90 -33.93 2.32
N PRO A 488 7.63 -34.76 1.55
CA PRO A 488 8.95 -34.42 0.99
C PRO A 488 9.00 -33.19 0.08
N ASN A 489 7.86 -32.73 -0.48
CA ASN A 489 7.79 -31.54 -1.33
C ASN A 489 7.36 -30.25 -0.61
N LEU A 490 7.26 -30.25 0.73
CA LEU A 490 6.78 -29.08 1.49
C LEU A 490 7.71 -27.87 1.31
N GLU A 491 7.15 -26.74 0.90
CA GLU A 491 7.84 -25.46 0.66
C GLU A 491 7.51 -24.42 1.76
N ASP A 492 6.29 -24.43 2.28
CA ASP A 492 5.83 -23.55 3.36
C ASP A 492 5.21 -24.36 4.52
N LEU A 493 5.67 -24.09 5.75
CA LEU A 493 5.07 -24.63 6.98
C LEU A 493 4.74 -23.49 7.96
N ASN A 494 3.45 -23.20 8.14
CA ASN A 494 2.97 -22.15 9.05
C ASN A 494 2.28 -22.75 10.29
N LEU A 495 2.89 -22.55 11.45
CA LEU A 495 2.49 -23.00 12.78
C LEU A 495 2.42 -21.83 13.77
N ARG A 496 2.43 -20.57 13.30
CA ARG A 496 2.42 -19.38 14.18
C ARG A 496 1.30 -19.44 15.20
N TYR A 497 1.56 -19.07 16.45
CA TYR A 497 0.58 -19.03 17.55
C TYR A 497 -0.15 -20.36 17.83
N CYS A 498 0.42 -21.51 17.45
CA CYS A 498 0.05 -22.81 18.05
C CYS A 498 0.55 -22.86 19.51
N GLU A 499 -0.13 -22.17 20.43
CA GLU A 499 0.39 -21.89 21.77
C GLU A 499 0.65 -23.14 22.63
N ASN A 500 -0.12 -24.22 22.40
CA ASN A 500 0.05 -25.49 23.10
C ASN A 500 0.99 -26.50 22.41
N LEU A 501 1.62 -26.16 21.27
CA LEU A 501 2.56 -27.06 20.59
C LEU A 501 3.78 -27.29 21.47
N VAL A 502 4.14 -28.56 21.72
CA VAL A 502 5.26 -28.96 22.59
C VAL A 502 6.43 -29.50 21.80
N GLU A 503 6.16 -30.32 20.78
CA GLU A 503 7.17 -31.02 19.98
C GLU A 503 6.79 -31.10 18.50
N ILE A 504 7.82 -31.24 17.66
CA ILE A 504 7.73 -31.50 16.23
C ILE A 504 8.58 -32.73 15.91
N ASP A 505 8.05 -33.65 15.10
CA ASP A 505 8.73 -34.88 14.72
C ASP A 505 10.05 -34.63 13.97
N GLU A 506 11.05 -35.46 14.26
CA GLU A 506 12.41 -35.40 13.69
C GLU A 506 12.41 -35.33 12.15
N CYS A 507 11.41 -35.90 11.48
CA CYS A 507 11.32 -35.88 10.01
C CYS A 507 11.26 -34.46 9.41
N PHE A 508 10.73 -33.47 10.14
CA PHE A 508 10.67 -32.08 9.68
C PHE A 508 12.04 -31.41 9.58
N GLY A 509 13.09 -32.00 10.18
CA GLY A 509 14.47 -31.53 10.04
C GLY A 509 15.08 -31.77 8.66
N TYR A 510 14.52 -32.67 7.84
CA TYR A 510 15.14 -33.18 6.61
C TYR A 510 14.36 -32.80 5.33
N LEU A 511 13.46 -31.82 5.40
CA LEU A 511 12.64 -31.36 4.28
C LEU A 511 13.45 -30.46 3.33
N GLU A 512 14.09 -31.07 2.33
CA GLU A 512 15.02 -30.38 1.42
C GLU A 512 14.40 -29.18 0.67
N LYS A 513 13.09 -29.20 0.40
CA LYS A 513 12.36 -28.14 -0.32
C LYS A 513 11.75 -27.04 0.57
N LEU A 514 11.80 -27.19 1.90
CA LEU A 514 11.16 -26.23 2.81
C LEU A 514 11.87 -24.88 2.70
N ARG A 515 11.14 -23.84 2.29
CA ARG A 515 11.61 -22.48 2.04
C ARG A 515 11.31 -21.56 3.23
N MET A 516 10.11 -21.66 3.79
CA MET A 516 9.64 -20.81 4.89
C MET A 516 9.08 -21.66 6.02
N TRP A 517 9.59 -21.48 7.23
CA TRP A 517 9.10 -22.17 8.43
C TRP A 517 8.75 -21.16 9.53
N TYR A 518 7.47 -21.08 9.88
CA TYR A 518 6.95 -20.12 10.85
C TYR A 518 6.41 -20.81 12.10
N LEU A 519 7.03 -20.53 13.25
CA LEU A 519 6.67 -21.02 14.59
C LEU A 519 6.47 -19.89 15.61
N SER A 520 6.50 -18.63 15.16
CA SER A 520 6.37 -17.46 16.03
C SER A 520 5.13 -17.54 16.94
N GLY A 521 5.31 -17.39 18.25
CA GLY A 521 4.23 -17.47 19.24
C GLY A 521 3.91 -18.88 19.76
N CYS A 522 4.65 -19.93 19.38
CA CYS A 522 4.52 -21.25 19.98
C CYS A 522 5.11 -21.29 21.41
N LYS A 523 4.38 -20.71 22.37
CA LYS A 523 4.80 -20.50 23.77
C LYS A 523 5.21 -21.77 24.51
N LYS A 524 4.59 -22.92 24.24
CA LYS A 524 4.92 -24.20 24.92
C LYS A 524 5.96 -25.08 24.19
N LEU A 525 6.47 -24.65 23.04
CA LEU A 525 7.41 -25.44 22.23
C LEU A 525 8.70 -25.66 23.00
N GLN A 526 9.12 -26.92 23.09
CA GLN A 526 10.32 -27.36 23.82
C GLN A 526 11.24 -28.17 22.91
N PHE A 527 10.69 -28.95 21.97
CA PHE A 527 11.45 -29.87 21.12
C PHE A 527 11.27 -29.54 19.64
N LEU A 528 12.39 -29.27 18.98
CA LEU A 528 12.57 -29.23 17.53
C LEU A 528 13.35 -30.48 17.08
N PRO A 529 13.31 -30.86 15.78
CA PRO A 529 14.17 -31.89 15.23
C PRO A 529 15.64 -31.64 15.58
N SER A 530 16.34 -32.63 16.14
CA SER A 530 17.67 -32.46 16.73
C SER A 530 18.73 -31.91 15.77
N GLN A 531 18.63 -32.25 14.49
CA GLN A 531 19.44 -31.72 13.40
C GLN A 531 18.57 -31.20 12.26
N LEU A 532 18.98 -30.09 11.64
CA LEU A 532 18.33 -29.52 10.45
C LEU A 532 19.22 -29.67 9.20
N ARG A 533 18.65 -30.23 8.13
CA ARG A 533 19.24 -30.40 6.79
C ARG A 533 18.30 -29.80 5.73
N LEU A 534 17.92 -28.54 5.94
CA LEU A 534 16.89 -27.85 5.16
C LEU A 534 17.52 -27.02 4.03
N LYS A 535 17.89 -27.70 2.93
CA LYS A 535 18.66 -27.12 1.81
C LYS A 535 18.07 -25.83 1.23
N SER A 536 16.74 -25.75 1.10
CA SER A 536 16.04 -24.62 0.46
C SER A 536 15.57 -23.54 1.44
N LEU A 537 15.79 -23.69 2.76
CA LEU A 537 15.19 -22.82 3.77
C LEU A 537 15.77 -21.42 3.67
N ASN A 538 14.94 -20.43 3.35
CA ASN A 538 15.31 -19.03 3.23
C ASN A 538 15.10 -18.26 4.54
N SER A 539 13.99 -18.50 5.24
CA SER A 539 13.67 -17.79 6.49
C SER A 539 13.03 -18.69 7.54
N PHE A 540 13.52 -18.60 8.78
CA PHE A 540 13.08 -19.41 9.93
C PHE A 540 12.67 -18.53 11.11
N PHE A 541 11.41 -18.65 11.56
CA PHE A 541 10.82 -17.75 12.55
C PHE A 541 10.37 -18.49 13.82
N LEU A 542 11.04 -18.21 14.94
CA LEU A 542 10.86 -18.77 16.29
C LEU A 542 10.62 -17.65 17.35
N THR A 543 10.20 -16.46 16.91
CA THR A 543 9.91 -15.30 17.78
C THR A 543 8.88 -15.66 18.85
N SER A 544 9.15 -15.31 20.12
CA SER A 544 8.28 -15.57 21.28
C SER A 544 8.05 -17.06 21.61
N CYS A 545 8.93 -17.97 21.17
CA CYS A 545 8.96 -19.37 21.63
C CYS A 545 9.60 -19.47 23.04
N SER A 546 8.88 -19.01 24.06
CA SER A 546 9.44 -18.77 25.40
C SER A 546 9.85 -20.02 26.21
N ARG A 547 9.45 -21.23 25.80
CA ARG A 547 9.93 -22.50 26.39
C ARG A 547 10.97 -23.26 25.55
N LEU A 548 11.36 -22.73 24.39
CA LEU A 548 12.36 -23.37 23.53
C LEU A 548 13.75 -23.09 24.09
N GLU A 549 14.28 -24.00 24.90
CA GLU A 549 15.55 -23.79 25.62
C GLU A 549 16.81 -24.01 24.77
N LYS A 550 16.69 -24.81 23.71
CA LYS A 550 17.78 -25.19 22.81
C LYS A 550 17.38 -25.01 21.35
N LEU A 551 18.35 -24.64 20.53
CA LEU A 551 18.26 -24.76 19.07
C LEU A 551 18.85 -26.10 18.61
N PRO A 552 18.41 -26.59 17.44
CA PRO A 552 18.97 -27.77 16.80
C PRO A 552 20.26 -27.47 16.03
N ASP A 553 21.07 -28.49 15.80
CA ASP A 553 22.32 -28.34 15.02
C ASP A 553 22.01 -28.18 13.51
N PHE A 554 22.71 -27.26 12.86
CA PHE A 554 22.56 -26.96 11.44
C PHE A 554 23.54 -27.80 10.60
N HIS A 555 23.06 -28.47 9.55
CA HIS A 555 23.91 -29.20 8.60
C HIS A 555 24.59 -28.25 7.60
N GLN A 556 25.80 -28.60 7.15
CA GLN A 556 26.61 -27.82 6.19
C GLN A 556 25.89 -27.46 4.87
N GLU A 557 24.85 -28.20 4.50
CA GLU A 557 24.04 -27.98 3.28
C GLU A 557 22.92 -26.93 3.45
N MET A 558 22.75 -26.30 4.63
CA MET A 558 21.76 -25.24 4.87
C MET A 558 22.16 -23.89 4.27
N GLU A 559 22.56 -23.93 3.02
CA GLU A 559 23.17 -22.86 2.27
C GLU A 559 22.21 -21.73 1.86
N CYS A 560 20.89 -21.91 1.95
CA CYS A 560 19.91 -20.91 1.48
C CYS A 560 19.37 -19.97 2.55
N LEU A 561 19.72 -20.17 3.83
CA LEU A 561 19.11 -19.42 4.92
C LEU A 561 19.64 -17.99 4.97
N GLU A 562 18.75 -17.02 4.78
CA GLU A 562 19.05 -15.59 4.80
C GLU A 562 18.51 -14.89 6.06
N GLY A 563 17.43 -15.40 6.67
CA GLY A 563 16.81 -14.83 7.88
C GLY A 563 16.57 -15.85 9.01
N LEU A 564 17.04 -15.56 10.22
CA LEU A 564 16.81 -16.34 11.43
C LEU A 564 16.30 -15.45 12.57
N TYR A 565 15.05 -15.69 13.00
CA TYR A 565 14.33 -14.82 13.93
C TYR A 565 13.98 -15.59 15.21
N LEU A 566 14.59 -15.23 16.33
CA LEU A 566 14.52 -15.89 17.64
C LEU A 566 14.01 -14.97 18.77
N SER A 567 13.75 -13.70 18.48
CA SER A 567 13.42 -12.66 19.47
C SER A 567 12.42 -13.11 20.55
N GLY A 568 12.73 -12.94 21.83
CA GLY A 568 11.83 -13.31 22.93
C GLY A 568 11.63 -14.82 23.16
N SER A 569 12.48 -15.67 22.57
CA SER A 569 12.50 -17.12 22.84
C SER A 569 13.23 -17.46 24.15
N GLY A 570 13.02 -18.68 24.65
CA GLY A 570 13.62 -19.20 25.88
C GLY A 570 15.07 -19.69 25.76
N ILE A 571 15.72 -19.47 24.62
CA ILE A 571 16.97 -20.13 24.22
C ILE A 571 18.12 -19.79 25.18
N ARG A 572 18.85 -20.81 25.62
CA ARG A 572 19.98 -20.71 26.56
C ARG A 572 21.34 -20.59 25.86
N GLU A 573 21.50 -21.26 24.72
CA GLU A 573 22.72 -21.32 23.91
C GLU A 573 22.40 -21.42 22.42
N VAL A 574 23.23 -20.83 21.57
CA VAL A 574 23.20 -21.02 20.10
C VAL A 574 24.28 -22.04 19.73
N PRO A 575 23.97 -23.08 18.92
CA PRO A 575 24.90 -24.17 18.63
C PRO A 575 26.08 -23.71 17.76
N SER A 576 27.22 -24.37 17.94
CA SER A 576 28.46 -24.08 17.20
C SER A 576 28.30 -24.27 15.68
N SER A 577 27.40 -25.16 15.25
CA SER A 577 27.03 -25.38 13.85
C SER A 577 26.48 -24.15 13.11
N ILE A 578 26.22 -23.02 13.80
CA ILE A 578 25.81 -21.75 13.18
C ILE A 578 26.75 -21.33 12.04
N GLU A 579 28.04 -21.72 12.06
CA GLU A 579 29.00 -21.43 11.00
C GLU A 579 28.62 -21.96 9.61
N HIS A 580 27.77 -22.99 9.54
CA HIS A 580 27.27 -23.55 8.29
C HIS A 580 26.33 -22.60 7.53
N LEU A 581 25.71 -21.62 8.21
CA LEU A 581 24.69 -20.73 7.65
C LEU A 581 25.32 -19.55 6.86
N THR A 582 26.21 -19.87 5.93
CA THR A 582 27.12 -18.90 5.27
C THR A 582 26.43 -17.80 4.44
N LYS A 583 25.14 -17.96 4.10
CA LYS A 583 24.32 -16.93 3.42
C LYS A 583 23.43 -16.11 4.36
N LEU A 584 23.47 -16.32 5.68
CA LEU A 584 22.64 -15.61 6.65
C LEU A 584 22.92 -14.10 6.62
N LYS A 585 21.88 -13.30 6.39
CA LYS A 585 21.91 -11.83 6.34
C LYS A 585 21.33 -11.21 7.62
N THR A 586 20.24 -11.77 8.13
CA THR A 586 19.50 -11.21 9.28
C THR A 586 19.41 -12.23 10.40
N PHE A 587 19.93 -11.88 11.58
CA PHE A 587 19.90 -12.72 12.78
C PHE A 587 19.36 -11.91 13.98
N ILE A 588 18.12 -12.18 14.37
CA ILE A 588 17.38 -11.36 15.36
C ILE A 588 17.03 -12.20 16.58
N LEU A 589 17.78 -12.02 17.68
CA LEU A 589 17.71 -12.78 18.94
C LEU A 589 17.68 -11.88 20.20
N HIS A 590 17.12 -10.69 20.07
CA HIS A 590 16.92 -9.76 21.17
C HIS A 590 15.82 -10.23 22.16
N ASN A 591 15.90 -9.79 23.42
CA ASN A 591 14.96 -10.17 24.50
C ASN A 591 14.95 -11.70 24.81
N CYS A 592 16.00 -12.43 24.41
CA CYS A 592 16.22 -13.83 24.77
C CYS A 592 16.83 -13.92 26.18
N LYS A 593 16.00 -13.76 27.22
CA LYS A 593 16.44 -13.53 28.62
C LYS A 593 17.29 -14.64 29.26
N ASN A 594 17.30 -15.84 28.67
CA ASN A 594 18.08 -16.98 29.15
C ASN A 594 19.42 -17.15 28.41
N LEU A 595 19.65 -16.40 27.32
CA LEU A 595 20.83 -16.51 26.49
C LEU A 595 22.04 -15.91 27.22
N ARG A 596 23.10 -16.70 27.38
CA ARG A 596 24.33 -16.27 28.05
C ARG A 596 25.30 -15.62 27.06
N ASP A 597 25.79 -16.45 26.14
CA ASP A 597 26.91 -16.15 25.25
C ASP A 597 26.60 -16.67 23.84
N LEU A 598 27.18 -16.02 22.83
CA LEU A 598 27.16 -16.47 21.44
C LEU A 598 28.36 -17.41 21.17
N PRO A 599 28.27 -18.44 20.33
CA PRO A 599 29.41 -19.32 20.05
C PRO A 599 30.48 -18.61 19.22
N ASP A 600 31.77 -18.88 19.46
CA ASP A 600 32.91 -18.35 18.67
C ASP A 600 32.74 -18.51 17.15
N SER A 601 32.02 -19.55 16.72
CA SER A 601 31.77 -19.87 15.31
C SER A 601 30.80 -18.90 14.59
N ILE A 602 30.08 -18.04 15.32
CA ILE A 602 29.29 -16.94 14.72
C ILE A 602 30.15 -16.05 13.82
N CYS A 603 31.45 -15.96 14.11
CA CYS A 603 32.46 -15.19 13.38
C CYS A 603 32.74 -15.71 11.94
N LYS A 604 32.08 -16.80 11.53
CA LYS A 604 32.13 -17.35 10.16
C LYS A 604 31.01 -16.78 9.28
N LEU A 605 30.00 -16.13 9.86
CA LEU A 605 28.85 -15.52 9.18
C LEU A 605 29.22 -14.23 8.44
N ARG A 606 30.18 -14.30 7.51
CA ARG A 606 30.74 -13.13 6.79
C ARG A 606 29.74 -12.33 5.96
N ARG A 607 28.53 -12.88 5.72
CA ARG A 607 27.43 -12.23 4.97
C ARG A 607 26.36 -11.63 5.86
N LEU A 608 26.52 -11.68 7.19
CA LEU A 608 25.58 -11.12 8.15
C LEU A 608 25.53 -9.59 8.01
N GLN A 609 24.36 -9.07 7.66
CA GLN A 609 24.05 -7.66 7.45
C GLN A 609 23.35 -7.03 8.64
N GLU A 610 22.60 -7.83 9.42
CA GLU A 610 21.81 -7.39 10.55
C GLU A 610 21.88 -8.37 11.71
N LEU A 611 22.30 -7.89 12.89
CA LEU A 611 22.40 -8.65 14.14
C LEU A 611 21.68 -7.90 15.26
N TRP A 612 20.63 -8.48 15.86
CA TRP A 612 19.96 -7.90 17.04
C TRP A 612 20.10 -8.86 18.23
N THR A 613 20.89 -8.54 19.24
CA THR A 613 21.28 -9.45 20.33
C THR A 613 21.09 -8.87 21.74
N SER A 614 20.91 -9.76 22.73
CA SER A 614 20.92 -9.43 24.16
C SER A 614 22.23 -9.82 24.88
N THR A 615 23.25 -10.28 24.16
CA THR A 615 24.61 -10.49 24.68
C THR A 615 25.66 -10.09 23.63
N THR A 616 26.81 -9.57 24.09
CA THR A 616 28.00 -9.31 23.27
C THR A 616 29.12 -10.32 23.48
N LYS A 617 28.97 -11.23 24.46
CA LYS A 617 30.01 -12.20 24.85
C LYS A 617 30.08 -13.36 23.86
N LEU A 618 31.30 -13.79 23.54
CA LEU A 618 31.59 -14.99 22.78
C LEU A 618 32.06 -16.12 23.72
N ARG A 619 31.54 -17.33 23.49
CA ARG A 619 31.79 -18.52 24.29
C ARG A 619 33.07 -19.22 23.82
N GLN A 620 34.14 -19.02 24.58
CA GLN A 620 35.44 -19.65 24.38
C GLN A 620 35.31 -21.18 24.20
N THR A 621 35.83 -21.66 23.07
CA THR A 621 36.05 -23.09 22.80
C THR A 621 37.49 -23.48 23.11
N CYS A 622 37.72 -23.99 24.32
CA CYS A 622 39.07 -24.33 24.83
C CYS A 622 39.71 -25.51 24.08
N ASN A 623 40.44 -25.23 23.01
CA ASN A 623 41.31 -26.20 22.32
C ASN A 623 42.78 -25.80 22.45
N SER A 624 43.58 -26.73 22.98
CA SER A 624 45.05 -26.72 23.12
C SER A 624 45.71 -25.51 23.82
N PHE A 625 46.18 -25.78 25.05
CA PHE A 625 47.41 -25.25 25.69
C PHE A 625 47.83 -23.80 25.36
N ASP A 626 47.52 -22.87 26.26
CA ASP A 626 48.58 -22.35 27.15
C ASP A 626 47.99 -21.96 28.52
N SER A 627 48.72 -22.22 29.62
CA SER A 627 48.18 -22.14 30.99
C SER A 627 48.76 -20.97 31.78
N SER A 628 48.70 -19.75 31.23
CA SER A 628 49.27 -18.55 31.86
C SER A 628 48.57 -17.21 31.51
N SER A 629 47.29 -17.22 31.15
CA SER A 629 46.51 -15.98 30.96
C SER A 629 45.04 -16.10 31.39
N GLU A 630 44.75 -15.73 32.64
CA GLU A 630 43.38 -15.46 33.08
C GLU A 630 42.85 -14.15 32.46
N GLY A 631 41.53 -14.09 32.18
CA GLY A 631 40.82 -12.80 32.11
C GLY A 631 40.65 -12.10 30.74
N TYR A 632 41.04 -12.69 29.60
CA TYR A 632 40.72 -12.08 28.29
C TYR A 632 39.28 -12.38 27.84
N GLU A 633 38.35 -11.52 28.25
CA GLU A 633 36.94 -11.57 27.86
C GLU A 633 36.76 -11.31 26.35
N PHE A 634 36.16 -12.27 25.64
CA PHE A 634 36.08 -12.30 24.18
C PHE A 634 34.77 -11.62 23.73
N ASP A 635 34.78 -10.29 23.59
CA ASP A 635 33.60 -9.52 23.16
C ASP A 635 33.53 -9.37 21.63
N LEU A 636 32.32 -9.49 21.07
CA LEU A 636 32.03 -9.28 19.64
C LEU A 636 32.47 -7.90 19.12
N LEU A 637 32.36 -6.85 19.96
CA LEU A 637 32.77 -5.48 19.67
C LEU A 637 34.31 -5.34 19.57
N MET A 638 35.07 -6.28 20.13
CA MET A 638 36.53 -6.34 20.01
C MET A 638 36.99 -7.01 18.71
N LYS A 639 36.10 -7.67 17.94
CA LYS A 639 36.44 -8.43 16.72
C LYS A 639 35.64 -8.01 15.47
N PRO A 640 35.78 -6.74 15.04
CA PRO A 640 35.08 -6.18 13.86
C PRO A 640 35.40 -6.90 12.55
N ASP A 641 36.65 -7.38 12.38
CA ASP A 641 37.13 -8.02 11.15
C ASP A 641 36.37 -9.31 10.78
N TYR A 642 35.63 -9.88 11.74
CA TYR A 642 34.83 -11.08 11.56
C TYR A 642 33.46 -10.83 10.89
N PHE A 643 32.97 -9.59 10.89
CA PHE A 643 31.64 -9.23 10.37
C PHE A 643 31.72 -8.15 9.26
N PRO A 644 32.36 -8.44 8.12
CA PRO A 644 32.66 -7.44 7.09
C PRO A 644 31.43 -6.91 6.32
N ALA A 645 30.26 -7.54 6.47
CA ALA A 645 29.01 -7.14 5.83
C ALA A 645 27.99 -6.49 6.79
N LEU A 646 28.31 -6.38 8.09
CA LEU A 646 27.35 -5.98 9.12
C LEU A 646 27.01 -4.49 9.00
N GLY A 647 25.80 -4.20 8.52
CA GLY A 647 25.25 -2.86 8.41
C GLY A 647 24.49 -2.42 9.67
N THR A 648 23.71 -3.32 10.28
CA THR A 648 22.88 -3.04 11.46
C THR A 648 23.26 -3.93 12.65
N LEU A 649 23.68 -3.31 13.76
CA LEU A 649 23.86 -3.94 15.05
C LEU A 649 22.85 -3.36 16.05
N ARG A 650 22.06 -4.21 16.69
CA ARG A 650 21.22 -3.85 17.84
C ARG A 650 21.64 -4.61 19.09
N LEU A 651 21.92 -3.87 20.16
CA LEU A 651 22.25 -4.39 21.48
C LEU A 651 21.10 -4.04 22.43
N SER A 652 20.54 -5.02 23.14
CA SER A 652 19.39 -4.78 24.03
C SER A 652 19.47 -5.53 25.35
N GLU A 653 19.30 -4.84 26.47
CA GLU A 653 19.36 -5.43 27.82
C GLU A 653 20.71 -6.11 28.13
N THR A 654 21.77 -5.67 27.46
CA THR A 654 23.13 -6.20 27.65
C THR A 654 23.83 -5.63 28.89
N ASN A 655 24.77 -6.38 29.44
CA ASN A 655 25.61 -5.99 30.58
C ASN A 655 26.91 -5.26 30.15
N ILE A 656 26.97 -4.68 28.94
CA ILE A 656 28.15 -3.93 28.49
C ILE A 656 28.41 -2.72 29.40
N VAL A 657 29.67 -2.49 29.76
CA VAL A 657 30.09 -1.31 30.54
C VAL A 657 30.72 -0.26 29.63
N THR A 658 31.45 -0.68 28.61
CA THR A 658 32.16 0.21 27.67
C THR A 658 32.01 -0.31 26.24
N ILE A 659 31.70 0.55 25.27
CA ILE A 659 31.86 0.21 23.86
C ILE A 659 33.29 0.57 23.42
N PRO A 660 34.13 -0.41 23.03
CA PRO A 660 35.56 -0.21 22.79
C PRO A 660 35.86 0.47 21.45
N LYS A 661 37.03 1.12 21.34
CA LYS A 661 37.49 1.82 20.11
C LYS A 661 37.45 0.96 18.84
N SER A 662 37.56 -0.36 18.98
CA SER A 662 37.48 -1.34 17.89
C SER A 662 36.16 -1.31 17.12
N ILE A 663 35.06 -0.82 17.69
CA ILE A 663 33.80 -0.66 16.94
C ILE A 663 33.97 0.25 15.70
N SER A 664 34.97 1.13 15.70
CA SER A 664 35.28 1.98 14.54
C SER A 664 35.81 1.24 13.31
N ARG A 665 36.24 -0.02 13.46
CA ARG A 665 36.81 -0.83 12.39
C ARG A 665 35.78 -1.73 11.69
N PHE A 666 34.51 -1.77 12.10
CA PHE A 666 33.49 -2.49 11.33
C PHE A 666 33.29 -1.79 9.96
N PRO A 667 33.57 -2.44 8.82
CA PRO A 667 33.75 -1.75 7.54
C PRO A 667 32.44 -1.36 6.83
N GLN A 668 31.28 -1.76 7.37
CA GLN A 668 29.95 -1.42 6.82
C GLN A 668 28.95 -0.98 7.90
N LEU A 669 29.34 -0.99 9.20
CA LEU A 669 28.41 -0.77 10.32
C LEU A 669 27.93 0.68 10.31
N ASN A 670 26.65 0.82 9.98
CA ASN A 670 26.02 2.11 9.78
C ASN A 670 24.81 2.30 10.71
N ASN A 671 24.15 1.25 11.20
CA ASN A 671 23.08 1.36 12.18
C ASN A 671 23.48 0.67 13.50
N LEU A 672 23.64 1.44 14.57
CA LEU A 672 23.90 0.96 15.93
C LEU A 672 22.75 1.39 16.87
N ILE A 673 21.98 0.43 17.36
CA ILE A 673 20.84 0.66 18.24
C ILE A 673 21.11 0.00 19.60
N ILE A 674 21.10 0.79 20.67
CA ILE A 674 21.35 0.34 22.04
C ILE A 674 20.10 0.63 22.87
N THR A 675 19.51 -0.39 23.50
CA THR A 675 18.28 -0.22 24.30
C THR A 675 18.36 -0.94 25.64
N ASN A 676 17.93 -0.31 26.74
CA ASN A 676 17.89 -0.87 28.10
C ASN A 676 19.26 -1.37 28.64
N CYS A 677 20.40 -0.94 28.10
CA CYS A 677 21.73 -1.42 28.52
C CYS A 677 22.22 -0.67 29.76
N LYS A 678 21.63 -0.99 30.91
CA LYS A 678 21.73 -0.22 32.16
C LYS A 678 23.14 -0.03 32.72
N LEU A 679 24.09 -0.89 32.37
CA LEU A 679 25.48 -0.83 32.87
C LEU A 679 26.43 0.01 32.00
N LEU A 680 25.99 0.48 30.83
CA LEU A 680 26.82 1.23 29.89
C LEU A 680 27.24 2.59 30.47
N ARG A 681 28.55 2.81 30.58
CA ARG A 681 29.20 4.03 31.08
C ARG A 681 29.90 4.81 29.98
N GLU A 682 30.64 4.12 29.12
CA GLU A 682 31.49 4.73 28.10
C GLU A 682 31.19 4.20 26.69
N ILE A 683 31.28 5.06 25.68
CA ILE A 683 31.39 4.66 24.27
C ILE A 683 32.62 5.38 23.71
N GLN A 684 33.68 4.64 23.40
CA GLN A 684 35.01 5.23 23.22
C GLN A 684 35.24 5.84 21.84
N VAL A 685 34.66 5.25 20.78
CA VAL A 685 34.70 5.75 19.40
C VAL A 685 33.40 5.34 18.68
N LEU A 686 32.85 6.19 17.82
CA LEU A 686 31.78 5.83 16.86
C LEU A 686 32.36 5.45 15.48
N PRO A 687 31.81 4.45 14.76
CA PRO A 687 32.31 4.09 13.44
C PRO A 687 32.18 5.20 12.38
N PRO A 688 33.14 5.29 11.43
CA PRO A 688 33.23 6.41 10.48
C PRO A 688 32.18 6.37 9.37
N LEU A 689 31.46 5.25 9.23
CA LEU A 689 30.30 5.09 8.34
C LEU A 689 28.97 5.09 9.12
N MET A 690 29.00 5.56 10.38
CA MET A 690 27.83 5.61 11.25
C MET A 690 26.73 6.47 10.61
N ARG A 691 25.61 5.81 10.37
CA ARG A 691 24.36 6.40 9.95
C ARG A 691 23.41 6.50 11.13
N ILE A 692 22.63 5.45 11.45
CA ILE A 692 21.77 5.45 12.63
C ILE A 692 22.58 5.18 13.90
N PHE A 693 22.58 6.09 14.87
CA PHE A 693 22.84 5.78 16.28
C PHE A 693 21.64 6.13 17.15
N ARG A 694 21.22 5.17 17.98
CA ARG A 694 20.11 5.31 18.93
C ARG A 694 20.52 4.71 20.26
N GLU A 695 20.38 5.47 21.32
CA GLU A 695 20.46 5.02 22.71
C GLU A 695 19.08 5.22 23.36
N GLU A 696 18.56 4.20 24.04
CA GLU A 696 17.33 4.27 24.84
C GLU A 696 17.55 3.58 26.20
N ASN A 697 17.25 4.25 27.33
CA ASN A 697 17.24 3.70 28.69
C ASN A 697 18.58 3.16 29.26
N CYS A 698 19.74 3.69 28.85
CA CYS A 698 21.04 3.39 29.46
C CYS A 698 21.35 4.39 30.59
N MET A 699 21.42 3.89 31.83
CA MET A 699 21.25 4.72 33.04
C MET A 699 22.55 5.25 33.67
N LEU A 700 23.73 4.87 33.16
CA LEU A 700 25.03 5.12 33.81
C LEU A 700 26.08 5.78 32.90
N LEU A 701 25.68 6.28 31.73
CA LEU A 701 26.58 6.88 30.75
C LEU A 701 27.22 8.18 31.30
N ASP A 702 28.54 8.19 31.44
CA ASP A 702 29.24 9.24 32.17
C ASP A 702 29.45 10.52 31.33
N THR A 703 29.68 11.64 32.01
CA THR A 703 29.76 12.96 31.37
C THR A 703 31.01 13.18 30.53
N GLN A 704 32.13 12.55 30.87
CA GLN A 704 33.35 12.66 30.07
C GLN A 704 33.18 11.86 28.78
N SER A 705 32.79 10.59 28.89
CA SER A 705 32.43 9.71 27.78
C SER A 705 31.44 10.36 26.83
N ALA A 706 30.34 10.92 27.35
CA ALA A 706 29.32 11.52 26.52
C ALA A 706 29.73 12.89 25.93
N SER A 707 30.56 13.69 26.61
CA SER A 707 31.17 14.86 25.98
C SER A 707 32.17 14.47 24.87
N GLY A 708 32.88 13.34 25.04
CA GLY A 708 33.76 12.76 24.03
C GLY A 708 33.00 12.29 22.79
N LEU A 709 31.87 11.58 22.98
CA LEU A 709 30.91 11.26 21.92
C LEU A 709 30.47 12.50 21.16
N LEU A 710 30.05 13.55 21.88
CA LEU A 710 29.58 14.80 21.27
C LEU A 710 30.66 15.43 20.37
N ASN A 711 31.92 15.42 20.82
CA ASN A 711 33.06 15.91 20.03
C ASN A 711 33.35 15.01 18.81
N GLN A 712 33.29 13.68 18.95
CA GLN A 712 33.50 12.76 17.81
C GLN A 712 32.41 12.89 16.74
N VAL A 713 31.16 13.13 17.15
CA VAL A 713 30.05 13.42 16.24
C VAL A 713 30.32 14.74 15.49
N ILE A 714 30.85 15.75 16.17
CA ILE A 714 31.28 17.02 15.56
C ILE A 714 32.46 16.83 14.59
N GLU A 715 33.40 15.93 14.89
CA GLU A 715 34.51 15.57 14.00
C GLU A 715 34.03 14.79 12.76
N ILE A 716 33.14 13.81 12.92
CA ILE A 716 32.51 13.05 11.81
C ILE A 716 31.70 13.98 10.88
N ILE A 717 31.10 15.04 11.43
CA ILE A 717 30.34 16.05 10.65
C ILE A 717 31.25 17.16 10.07
N GLY A 718 32.48 17.31 10.57
CA GLY A 718 33.52 18.17 9.98
C GLY A 718 33.55 19.64 10.45
N ILE A 719 32.99 19.96 11.63
CA ILE A 719 32.92 21.36 12.11
C ILE A 719 34.21 21.76 12.87
N SER A 720 34.88 22.83 12.42
CA SER A 720 36.15 23.29 13.00
C SER A 720 36.00 24.17 14.26
N PRO A 721 36.83 24.03 15.32
CA PRO A 721 36.53 24.67 16.63
C PRO A 721 36.80 26.19 16.76
N ASN A 722 37.57 26.82 15.86
CA ASN A 722 38.32 28.05 16.19
C ASN A 722 37.85 29.32 15.47
N ARG A 723 36.66 29.85 15.79
CA ARG A 723 36.28 31.26 15.49
C ARG A 723 35.41 31.88 16.59
N VAL A 724 36.01 32.76 17.40
CA VAL A 724 35.33 33.56 18.44
C VAL A 724 35.81 35.02 18.38
N CYS A 725 34.87 35.96 18.39
CA CYS A 725 35.08 37.40 18.63
C CYS A 725 33.74 38.05 19.08
N GLY A 726 33.73 39.20 19.77
CA GLY A 726 32.48 39.74 20.35
C GLY A 726 32.53 41.20 20.85
N SER A 727 31.60 41.55 21.78
CA SER A 727 31.27 42.92 22.29
C SER A 727 30.38 43.77 21.34
N ALA A 728 29.51 44.72 21.74
CA ALA A 728 29.05 45.20 23.06
C ALA A 728 27.68 45.97 23.04
N ARG A 729 26.91 45.89 24.15
CA ARG A 729 26.04 46.89 24.88
C ARG A 729 25.03 47.87 24.20
N SER A 730 24.04 48.28 25.04
CA SER A 730 23.27 49.57 25.10
C SER A 730 21.94 49.74 24.31
N THR A 731 20.89 50.49 24.74
CA THR A 731 20.40 50.97 26.09
C THR A 731 18.97 51.61 26.02
N ASN A 732 18.20 51.56 27.12
CA ASN A 732 17.08 52.47 27.57
C ASN A 732 15.74 52.47 26.78
N TYR A 733 14.55 52.65 27.40
CA TYR A 733 14.09 53.71 28.31
C TYR A 733 13.06 53.28 29.40
N PHE A 734 12.89 54.13 30.43
CA PHE A 734 11.84 54.09 31.50
C PHE A 734 11.22 55.49 31.69
N PRO A 735 9.95 55.60 32.12
CA PRO A 735 9.60 56.03 33.50
C PRO A 735 8.27 55.38 34.02
N SER A 736 7.69 55.61 35.21
CA SER A 736 8.17 55.95 36.59
C SER A 736 6.97 55.89 37.58
N GLU A 737 7.18 55.44 38.83
CA GLU A 737 6.30 55.64 40.03
C GLU A 737 4.86 55.03 40.00
N SER A 738 4.26 54.50 41.07
CA SER A 738 4.63 54.24 42.49
C SER A 738 3.93 52.91 42.95
N GLU A 739 3.70 52.46 44.20
CA GLU A 739 3.79 53.00 45.58
C GLU A 739 3.90 51.84 46.62
N ASP A 740 3.47 52.05 47.88
CA ASP A 740 3.57 51.17 49.08
C ASP A 740 2.64 49.91 49.10
N GLY A 741 2.87 48.88 49.95
CA GLY A 741 4.01 48.65 50.86
C GLY A 741 3.92 47.44 51.81
N ASP A 742 5.02 46.66 51.87
CA ASP A 742 5.73 46.06 53.03
C ASP A 742 5.07 45.09 54.09
N ILE A 743 5.97 44.41 54.84
CA ILE A 743 5.85 43.73 56.16
C ILE A 743 5.47 42.22 56.22
N SER A 744 6.52 41.36 56.15
CA SER A 744 6.94 40.32 57.16
C SER A 744 5.98 39.20 57.67
N MET A 745 6.38 38.08 58.30
CA MET A 745 7.64 37.30 58.48
C MET A 745 7.21 35.90 59.04
N ASP A 746 7.62 34.75 58.48
CA ASP A 746 8.82 33.93 58.78
C ASP A 746 8.62 32.83 59.88
N ARG A 747 9.51 31.80 59.87
CA ARG A 747 9.80 30.76 60.90
C ARG A 747 8.97 29.44 60.85
N GLN A 748 9.54 28.25 60.58
CA GLN A 748 10.59 27.41 61.26
C GLN A 748 9.96 26.32 62.17
N PHE A 749 10.44 25.06 62.31
CA PHE A 749 11.45 24.26 61.59
C PHE A 749 11.36 22.75 62.01
N SER A 750 11.65 21.80 61.09
CA SER A 750 12.27 20.46 61.33
C SER A 750 11.60 19.32 62.15
N ASN A 751 12.11 18.09 61.89
CA ASN A 751 12.04 16.81 62.65
C ASN A 751 10.73 15.98 62.56
N HIS A 752 10.75 14.63 62.46
CA HIS A 752 11.84 13.61 62.48
C HIS A 752 11.62 12.48 61.44
N PHE A 753 12.62 11.59 61.28
CA PHE A 753 12.63 10.44 60.35
C PHE A 753 12.74 9.10 61.12
N SER A 754 11.79 8.17 60.90
CA SER A 754 11.93 6.70 61.04
C SER A 754 10.59 6.05 60.65
N SER A 755 10.41 5.31 59.54
CA SER A 755 11.05 4.07 59.09
C SER A 755 10.58 2.80 59.82
N GLU A 756 9.56 2.15 59.25
CA GLU A 756 9.50 0.68 59.15
C GLU A 756 8.68 0.30 57.91
N THR A 757 8.80 -0.94 57.42
CA THR A 757 8.46 -1.33 56.04
C THR A 757 7.62 -2.59 55.95
N GLU A 758 6.66 -2.65 55.02
CA GLU A 758 6.42 -3.83 54.18
C GLU A 758 5.43 -3.53 53.02
N GLY A 759 5.36 -4.43 52.03
CA GLY A 759 4.37 -4.41 50.94
C GLY A 759 4.85 -3.78 49.62
N VAL A 760 5.32 -4.62 48.67
CA VAL A 760 5.71 -4.21 47.31
C VAL A 760 5.01 -5.06 46.27
N GLU A 761 4.36 -4.42 45.30
CA GLU A 761 4.39 -4.79 43.88
C GLU A 761 4.02 -3.55 43.05
N TYR A 762 4.75 -3.27 41.95
CA TYR A 762 4.59 -2.03 41.18
C TYR A 762 4.83 -2.22 39.67
N GLU A 763 4.17 -1.37 38.89
CA GLU A 763 4.10 -1.39 37.43
C GLU A 763 5.41 -0.94 36.73
N ASN A 764 5.51 -1.19 35.42
CA ASN A 764 6.72 -0.93 34.63
C ASN A 764 6.43 -0.04 33.39
N PRO A 765 6.86 1.23 33.36
CA PRO A 765 6.65 2.15 32.24
C PRO A 765 7.83 2.17 31.25
N SER A 766 7.58 2.56 30.00
CA SER A 766 8.63 2.79 28.99
C SER A 766 8.27 3.95 28.05
N SER A 767 9.22 4.84 27.75
CA SER A 767 9.02 6.06 26.98
C SER A 767 10.14 6.28 25.95
N ASN A 768 9.79 6.67 24.71
CA ASN A 768 10.75 6.82 23.61
C ASN A 768 10.77 8.25 23.05
N ARG A 769 11.95 8.71 22.60
CA ARG A 769 12.16 9.88 21.73
C ARG A 769 13.28 9.57 20.72
N THR A 770 13.31 10.23 19.57
CA THR A 770 14.30 9.99 18.49
C THR A 770 14.39 11.22 17.58
N ILE A 771 15.60 11.64 17.17
CA ILE A 771 15.83 12.74 16.22
C ILE A 771 17.04 12.40 15.30
N ILE A 772 17.16 13.05 14.13
CA ILE A 772 17.89 12.59 12.92
C ILE A 772 19.04 13.55 12.51
N LEU A 773 20.12 13.03 11.87
CA LEU A 773 21.46 13.67 11.67
C LEU A 773 21.94 13.73 10.18
N TRP A 774 22.82 14.71 9.80
CA TRP A 774 23.35 15.02 8.44
C TRP A 774 24.84 14.61 8.26
N GLU A 775 25.26 14.26 7.04
CA GLU A 775 26.65 14.38 6.55
C GLU A 775 26.83 15.64 5.67
N THR A 776 28.02 16.26 5.68
CA THR A 776 28.33 17.45 4.85
C THR A 776 29.69 17.41 4.12
N GLU A 777 29.97 16.35 3.34
CA GLU A 777 30.69 16.45 2.04
C GLU A 777 30.67 15.11 1.26
N MET A 778 30.52 15.13 -0.06
CA MET A 778 30.40 13.91 -0.89
C MET A 778 31.74 13.43 -1.50
N PRO A 779 32.09 12.13 -1.41
CA PRO A 779 33.25 11.57 -2.10
C PRO A 779 33.16 11.69 -3.64
N LYS A 780 34.26 12.07 -4.28
CA LYS A 780 34.33 12.43 -5.72
C LYS A 780 33.94 11.31 -6.71
N TRP A 781 33.89 10.06 -6.28
CA TRP A 781 33.42 8.94 -7.12
C TRP A 781 31.89 8.83 -7.21
N PHE A 782 31.14 9.55 -6.35
CA PHE A 782 29.68 9.49 -6.25
C PHE A 782 28.98 10.53 -7.16
N ASN A 783 29.36 10.61 -8.44
CA ASN A 783 28.99 11.76 -9.30
C ASN A 783 27.72 11.55 -10.17
N HIS A 784 27.04 10.39 -10.07
CA HIS A 784 25.95 10.00 -11.00
C HIS A 784 24.67 9.46 -10.33
N GLN A 785 24.25 10.06 -9.20
CA GLN A 785 22.86 10.07 -8.70
C GLN A 785 22.74 11.22 -7.68
N ARG A 786 21.66 12.01 -7.72
CA ARG A 786 21.51 13.22 -6.87
C ARG A 786 20.15 13.30 -6.19
N GLY A 787 20.17 13.52 -4.88
CA GLY A 787 19.00 13.76 -4.03
C GLY A 787 19.16 13.11 -2.66
N PHE A 788 19.97 13.71 -1.77
CA PHE A 788 20.11 13.23 -0.39
C PHE A 788 20.26 14.38 0.62
N VAL A 789 19.56 14.22 1.74
CA VAL A 789 19.32 15.22 2.80
C VAL A 789 18.87 14.53 4.10
N GLY A 790 19.07 15.13 5.28
CA GLY A 790 18.47 14.65 6.55
C GLY A 790 19.02 15.33 7.82
N TYR A 791 18.13 15.96 8.61
CA TYR A 791 18.24 16.91 9.78
C TYR A 791 19.45 16.81 10.78
N VAL A 792 19.53 17.62 11.85
CA VAL A 792 20.60 17.51 12.89
C VAL A 792 20.04 17.69 14.31
N HIS A 793 20.56 16.94 15.31
CA HIS A 793 20.16 17.08 16.73
C HIS A 793 21.07 16.36 17.73
N ILE A 794 21.21 16.89 18.95
CA ILE A 794 21.78 16.21 20.13
C ILE A 794 20.96 16.60 21.38
N SER A 795 20.96 15.79 22.45
CA SER A 795 20.22 16.02 23.70
C SER A 795 21.08 15.69 24.95
N ILE A 796 20.79 16.33 26.09
CA ILE A 796 21.61 16.28 27.32
C ILE A 796 20.71 16.37 28.57
N ASN A 797 21.02 15.61 29.62
CA ASN A 797 20.46 15.67 30.98
C ASN A 797 18.93 15.54 31.10
N GLY A 798 18.48 14.30 31.30
CA GLY A 798 17.06 13.99 31.52
C GLY A 798 16.50 14.55 32.83
N TYR A 799 15.88 15.72 32.78
CA TYR A 799 15.04 16.30 33.85
C TYR A 799 13.65 16.69 33.32
N LYS A 800 12.69 16.90 34.24
CA LYS A 800 11.29 17.24 33.90
C LYS A 800 11.20 18.46 32.99
N LYS A 801 10.21 18.42 32.08
CA LYS A 801 9.83 19.44 31.08
C LYS A 801 9.93 20.87 31.64
N ARG A 802 11.06 21.54 31.37
CA ARG A 802 11.12 23.00 31.23
C ARG A 802 11.17 23.30 29.74
N GLU A 803 10.11 23.92 29.23
CA GLU A 803 10.17 24.54 27.91
C GLU A 803 11.00 25.80 28.01
N TYR A 804 12.22 25.75 27.46
CA TYR A 804 12.84 26.95 26.95
C TYR A 804 12.18 27.24 25.61
N GLU A 805 11.49 28.38 25.51
CA GLU A 805 10.87 28.80 24.27
C GLU A 805 11.91 28.90 23.16
N TYR A 806 11.63 28.28 22.02
CA TYR A 806 12.42 28.51 20.82
C TYR A 806 12.02 29.86 20.22
N ILE A 807 12.68 30.93 20.69
CA ILE A 807 12.51 32.30 20.18
C ILE A 807 12.76 32.28 18.67
N ARG A 808 11.68 32.45 17.90
CA ARG A 808 11.77 32.75 16.47
C ARG A 808 12.22 34.20 16.32
N HIS A 809 13.52 34.43 16.17
CA HIS A 809 13.97 35.62 15.46
C HIS A 809 13.71 35.42 13.96
N ALA A 810 12.96 36.35 13.38
CA ALA A 810 12.83 36.51 11.93
C ALA A 810 13.61 37.76 11.50
N GLY A 811 14.13 37.74 10.27
CA GLY A 811 14.77 38.91 9.65
C GLY A 811 16.27 38.79 9.43
N ASN A 812 16.64 38.52 8.18
CA ASN A 812 17.79 39.04 7.44
C ASN A 812 18.93 39.79 8.19
N ASN A 813 20.16 39.38 7.86
CA ASN A 813 21.42 40.15 7.98
C ASN A 813 21.86 40.62 9.37
N CYS A 814 22.58 39.75 10.09
CA CYS A 814 23.94 40.08 10.57
C CYS A 814 24.77 38.81 10.84
N ASN A 815 26.09 38.99 11.02
CA ASN A 815 27.10 37.94 11.09
C ASN A 815 26.80 36.81 12.10
N LEU A 816 27.25 35.58 11.78
CA LEU A 816 27.40 34.51 12.76
C LEU A 816 28.35 34.94 13.89
N HIS A 817 27.80 35.31 15.04
CA HIS A 817 28.50 35.17 16.32
C HIS A 817 28.19 33.79 16.89
N LEU A 818 29.17 32.88 16.77
CA LEU A 818 29.11 31.54 17.33
C LEU A 818 29.03 31.62 18.86
N PHE A 819 27.85 31.40 19.42
CA PHE A 819 27.69 31.03 20.82
C PHE A 819 28.04 29.55 21.03
N SER A 820 29.32 29.22 20.87
CA SER A 820 29.89 28.21 21.75
C SER A 820 29.89 28.78 23.16
N PRO A 821 29.26 28.15 24.18
CA PRO A 821 29.64 28.45 25.55
C PRO A 821 31.15 28.17 25.67
N PRO A 822 32.00 29.12 26.10
CA PRO A 822 33.40 28.78 26.37
C PRO A 822 33.42 27.63 27.38
N GLN A 823 34.40 26.73 27.32
CA GLN A 823 34.48 25.59 28.25
C GLN A 823 34.29 26.02 29.72
N ARG A 824 34.80 27.20 30.09
CA ARG A 824 34.56 27.82 31.40
C ARG A 824 33.08 28.10 31.72
N SER A 825 32.24 28.59 30.81
CA SER A 825 30.84 28.88 31.16
C SER A 825 29.99 27.63 31.30
N LEU A 826 30.28 26.55 30.57
CA LEU A 826 29.60 25.26 30.78
C LEU A 826 30.04 24.64 32.12
N GLN A 827 31.36 24.68 32.42
CA GLN A 827 31.90 24.26 33.71
C GLN A 827 31.36 25.10 34.87
N GLU A 828 31.25 26.43 34.69
CA GLU A 828 30.67 27.34 35.68
C GLU A 828 29.16 27.14 35.86
N GLN A 829 28.39 26.83 34.81
CA GLN A 829 26.96 26.53 34.95
C GLN A 829 26.72 25.20 35.65
N LEU A 830 27.60 24.20 35.44
CA LEU A 830 27.62 22.98 36.25
C LEU A 830 27.97 23.29 37.72
N ASN A 831 29.01 24.10 37.97
CA ASN A 831 29.43 24.50 39.32
C ASN A 831 28.43 25.45 40.04
N LYS A 832 27.61 26.21 39.30
CA LYS A 832 26.59 27.13 39.85
C LYS A 832 25.25 26.44 40.15
N SER A 833 25.08 25.17 39.78
CA SER A 833 23.80 24.45 39.94
C SER A 833 23.55 23.92 41.35
N ASN A 834 24.60 23.49 42.08
CA ASN A 834 24.64 23.51 43.55
C ASN A 834 26.10 23.33 44.05
N PRO A 835 26.62 24.08 45.04
CA PRO A 835 28.03 23.95 45.49
C PRO A 835 28.35 22.74 46.38
N ALA A 836 27.36 21.98 46.84
CA ALA A 836 27.51 21.08 48.00
C ALA A 836 27.60 19.57 47.69
N ASP A 837 26.97 19.08 46.60
CA ASP A 837 26.99 17.66 46.22
C ASP A 837 28.00 17.41 45.10
N GLN A 838 29.17 16.86 45.44
CA GLN A 838 30.13 16.37 44.45
C GLN A 838 29.66 15.02 43.89
N ASN A 839 29.71 14.89 42.56
CA ASN A 839 29.43 13.69 41.77
C ASN A 839 27.98 13.19 41.78
N HIS A 840 27.23 13.48 40.70
CA HIS A 840 26.42 12.51 39.93
C HIS A 840 25.53 13.22 38.89
N VAL A 841 26.06 13.49 37.70
CA VAL A 841 25.22 13.82 36.53
C VAL A 841 24.60 12.52 36.00
N LYS A 842 23.26 12.45 35.91
CA LYS A 842 22.52 11.17 35.85
C LYS A 842 22.06 10.66 34.47
N SER A 843 22.37 11.35 33.35
CA SER A 843 22.26 10.80 31.98
C SER A 843 22.53 11.86 30.90
N LEU A 844 23.48 11.62 29.99
CA LEU A 844 23.62 12.42 28.76
C LEU A 844 22.99 11.66 27.57
N PHE A 845 21.89 12.16 27.01
CA PHE A 845 21.08 11.45 26.01
C PHE A 845 21.48 11.77 24.56
N ILE A 846 22.61 11.22 24.11
CA ILE A 846 23.09 11.40 22.73
C ILE A 846 22.44 10.37 21.79
N VAL A 847 21.65 10.86 20.84
CA VAL A 847 21.05 10.10 19.73
C VAL A 847 21.53 10.75 18.43
N VAL A 848 22.13 9.97 17.53
CA VAL A 848 22.84 10.50 16.34
C VAL A 848 22.40 9.71 15.10
N SER A 849 21.18 9.96 14.62
CA SER A 849 20.49 9.04 13.71
C SER A 849 20.37 9.51 12.26
N VAL A 850 21.40 9.34 11.42
CA VAL A 850 21.28 9.48 9.94
C VAL A 850 20.44 8.34 9.36
N CYS A 851 19.11 8.42 9.44
CA CYS A 851 18.25 7.40 8.84
C CYS A 851 18.32 7.45 7.31
N PHE A 852 18.90 6.42 6.67
CA PHE A 852 18.58 6.06 5.28
C PHE A 852 17.20 5.39 5.20
N LEU A 853 16.21 6.07 5.75
CA LEU A 853 14.81 5.69 5.63
C LEU A 853 14.35 6.05 4.22
N LEU A 854 13.92 5.05 3.46
CA LEU A 854 12.85 5.23 2.46
C LEU A 854 11.51 5.47 3.19
N ALA A 855 11.49 6.44 4.11
CA ALA A 855 10.28 7.11 4.56
C ALA A 855 9.90 8.07 3.44
N PHE A 856 9.44 7.49 2.33
CA PHE A 856 8.50 8.16 1.47
C PHE A 856 7.29 8.47 2.36
N ASP A 857 7.16 9.72 2.80
CA ASP A 857 5.82 10.24 3.06
C ASP A 857 5.15 10.27 1.70
N ASP A 858 4.32 9.25 1.41
CA ASP A 858 3.70 9.00 0.10
C ASP A 858 2.85 10.18 -0.41
N LYS A 859 2.60 11.20 0.43
CA LYS A 859 2.03 12.49 0.05
C LYS A 859 3.04 13.42 -0.62
N LEU A 860 4.27 13.46 -0.10
CA LEU A 860 5.27 14.50 -0.37
C LEU A 860 6.34 14.06 -1.36
N THR A 861 6.74 12.78 -1.37
CA THR A 861 7.55 12.24 -2.48
C THR A 861 6.79 12.25 -3.81
N GLY A 862 5.47 12.46 -3.79
CA GLY A 862 4.72 12.80 -4.99
C GLY A 862 5.02 14.19 -5.59
N MET A 863 5.52 15.15 -4.82
CA MET A 863 5.51 16.57 -5.20
C MET A 863 6.69 17.01 -6.09
N VAL A 864 7.83 16.30 -6.05
CA VAL A 864 8.99 16.57 -6.93
C VAL A 864 9.55 15.30 -7.61
N ALA A 865 8.78 14.21 -7.61
CA ALA A 865 9.06 13.03 -8.43
C ALA A 865 8.73 13.34 -9.91
N VAL A 866 9.76 13.68 -10.68
CA VAL A 866 9.66 13.84 -12.14
C VAL A 866 9.56 12.47 -12.80
N GLU A 867 8.36 11.91 -12.86
CA GLU A 867 8.08 10.80 -13.76
C GLU A 867 8.13 11.27 -15.22
N VAL A 868 8.46 10.34 -16.13
CA VAL A 868 8.80 10.60 -17.54
C VAL A 868 7.53 10.81 -18.41
N THR A 869 6.50 11.43 -17.84
CA THR A 869 5.15 11.56 -18.42
C THR A 869 4.80 13.00 -18.83
N GLY A 870 5.60 13.99 -18.41
CA GLY A 870 5.53 15.37 -18.92
C GLY A 870 4.26 16.16 -18.54
N ARG A 871 3.58 15.79 -17.44
CA ARG A 871 2.39 16.50 -16.91
C ARG A 871 2.57 16.80 -15.41
N PRO A 872 2.09 17.95 -14.91
CA PRO A 872 2.17 18.27 -13.49
C PRO A 872 1.26 17.38 -12.65
N ARG A 873 1.74 16.92 -11.49
CA ARG A 873 0.95 16.08 -10.56
C ARG A 873 -0.07 16.95 -9.82
N ILE A 874 -1.34 16.54 -9.83
CA ILE A 874 -2.43 17.25 -9.15
C ILE A 874 -2.70 16.59 -7.79
N SER A 875 -2.75 17.41 -6.73
CA SER A 875 -3.08 17.00 -5.37
C SER A 875 -4.24 17.83 -4.84
N PHE A 876 -5.20 17.19 -4.16
CA PHE A 876 -6.35 17.86 -3.55
C PHE A 876 -6.30 17.76 -2.03
N CYS A 877 -6.45 18.88 -1.32
CA CYS A 877 -6.51 18.90 0.13
C CYS A 877 -7.88 19.38 0.62
N PHE A 878 -8.55 18.54 1.38
CA PHE A 878 -9.87 18.75 1.95
C PHE A 878 -9.79 19.16 3.41
N GLY A 879 -10.18 20.40 3.73
CA GLY A 879 -10.58 20.77 5.09
C GLY A 879 -12.10 20.69 5.20
N SER A 880 -12.65 19.83 6.06
CA SER A 880 -14.11 19.60 6.08
C SER A 880 -14.94 20.77 6.61
N ARG A 881 -14.28 21.77 7.23
CA ARG A 881 -14.89 22.64 8.25
C ARG A 881 -14.64 24.15 8.12
N GLY A 882 -13.78 24.59 7.20
CA GLY A 882 -13.53 26.01 6.98
C GLY A 882 -14.80 26.76 6.58
N LYS A 883 -15.18 27.80 7.30
CA LYS A 883 -16.33 28.66 6.98
C LYS A 883 -15.89 29.80 6.05
N GLU A 884 -16.70 30.11 5.05
CA GLU A 884 -16.49 31.32 4.23
C GLU A 884 -16.98 32.56 4.99
N GLU A 885 -16.09 33.54 5.17
CA GLU A 885 -16.34 34.80 5.90
C GLU A 885 -16.18 36.00 4.96
N LEU A 886 -16.97 37.05 5.18
CA LEU A 886 -16.78 38.35 4.52
C LEU A 886 -15.85 39.22 5.36
N ASP A 887 -14.84 39.78 4.71
CA ASP A 887 -14.05 40.89 5.23
C ASP A 887 -14.84 42.23 5.16
N ASN A 888 -14.37 43.25 5.88
CA ASN A 888 -14.88 44.62 5.84
C ASN A 888 -14.95 45.19 4.41
N SER A 889 -14.11 44.72 3.49
CA SER A 889 -14.13 45.08 2.06
C SER A 889 -15.17 44.30 1.22
N HIS A 890 -16.09 43.55 1.84
CA HIS A 890 -16.99 42.57 1.22
C HIS A 890 -16.29 41.49 0.36
N SER A 891 -15.00 41.22 0.59
CA SER A 891 -14.26 40.14 -0.08
C SER A 891 -14.25 38.88 0.80
N LEU A 892 -14.33 37.69 0.20
CA LEU A 892 -14.38 36.44 0.96
C LEU A 892 -13.00 35.95 1.40
N LYS A 893 -12.92 35.37 2.59
CA LYS A 893 -11.79 34.62 3.13
C LYS A 893 -12.25 33.32 3.81
N ASN A 894 -11.34 32.39 4.00
CA ASN A 894 -11.54 31.11 4.68
C ASN A 894 -10.24 30.75 5.40
N MET A 895 -10.18 31.03 6.69
CA MET A 895 -8.94 30.96 7.47
C MET A 895 -8.40 29.52 7.65
N VAL A 896 -9.26 28.50 7.53
CA VAL A 896 -8.85 27.08 7.51
C VAL A 896 -8.06 26.77 6.24
N GLU A 897 -8.46 27.30 5.08
CA GLU A 897 -7.65 27.21 3.86
C GLU A 897 -6.34 28.03 3.96
N VAL A 898 -6.34 29.16 4.68
CA VAL A 898 -5.11 29.93 4.96
C VAL A 898 -4.12 29.11 5.80
N ALA A 899 -4.60 28.41 6.84
CA ALA A 899 -3.78 27.56 7.68
C ALA A 899 -3.12 26.42 6.88
N VAL A 900 -3.90 25.70 6.08
CA VAL A 900 -3.40 24.62 5.21
C VAL A 900 -2.44 25.17 4.14
N ALA A 901 -2.75 26.30 3.50
CA ALA A 901 -1.84 26.93 2.55
C ALA A 901 -0.50 27.31 3.20
N SER A 902 -0.54 27.91 4.40
CA SER A 902 0.66 28.34 5.12
C SER A 902 1.55 27.17 5.52
N GLU A 903 1.00 26.04 5.99
CA GLU A 903 1.81 24.86 6.36
C GLU A 903 2.29 24.07 5.13
N THR A 904 1.53 24.05 4.03
CA THR A 904 2.02 23.51 2.74
C THR A 904 3.20 24.32 2.21
N VAL A 905 3.14 25.66 2.29
CA VAL A 905 4.25 26.54 1.93
C VAL A 905 5.43 26.37 2.87
N ALA A 906 5.19 26.27 4.18
CA ALA A 906 6.25 25.98 5.15
C ALA A 906 6.94 24.64 4.86
N SER A 907 6.19 23.64 4.39
CA SER A 907 6.73 22.33 4.00
C SER A 907 7.55 22.40 2.71
N LEU A 908 7.06 23.10 1.67
CA LEU A 908 7.81 23.38 0.44
C LEU A 908 9.08 24.22 0.66
N PHE A 909 9.06 25.15 1.62
CA PHE A 909 10.21 25.95 2.02
C PHE A 909 11.28 25.08 2.71
N LYS A 910 10.86 24.20 3.65
CA LYS A 910 11.74 23.19 4.25
C LYS A 910 12.34 22.27 3.17
N GLU A 911 11.55 21.81 2.20
CA GLU A 911 12.00 20.89 1.13
C GLU A 911 12.95 21.55 0.11
N SER A 912 12.70 22.78 -0.29
CA SER A 912 13.59 23.53 -1.21
C SER A 912 14.94 23.85 -0.56
N ILE A 913 14.94 24.31 0.70
CA ILE A 913 16.16 24.51 1.52
C ILE A 913 16.96 23.20 1.63
N CYS A 914 16.29 22.08 1.87
CA CYS A 914 16.93 20.77 1.90
C CYS A 914 17.54 20.41 0.53
N THR A 915 16.70 20.37 -0.53
CA THR A 915 17.09 19.84 -1.84
C THR A 915 18.03 20.75 -2.65
N LYS A 916 18.20 22.02 -2.24
CA LYS A 916 18.95 23.07 -2.97
C LYS A 916 18.52 23.20 -4.43
N LYS A 917 17.26 22.87 -4.72
CA LYS A 917 16.64 23.12 -6.03
C LYS A 917 16.04 24.52 -6.01
N LYS A 918 16.19 25.25 -7.12
CA LYS A 918 15.36 26.43 -7.35
C LYS A 918 13.91 25.99 -7.48
N VAL A 919 13.01 26.51 -6.64
CA VAL A 919 11.58 26.21 -6.66
C VAL A 919 10.79 27.50 -6.51
N LYS A 920 9.93 27.78 -7.49
CA LYS A 920 8.96 28.87 -7.43
C LYS A 920 7.58 28.34 -7.02
N VAL A 921 6.94 29.03 -6.07
CA VAL A 921 5.63 28.64 -5.53
C VAL A 921 4.61 29.77 -5.74
N GLY A 922 3.69 29.57 -6.67
CA GLY A 922 2.59 30.50 -6.90
C GLY A 922 1.35 30.13 -6.09
N ILE A 923 0.82 31.06 -5.30
CA ILE A 923 -0.43 30.88 -4.55
C ILE A 923 -1.53 31.75 -5.17
N ILE A 924 -2.57 31.07 -5.66
CA ILE A 924 -3.67 31.66 -6.40
C ILE A 924 -4.95 31.61 -5.56
N SER A 925 -5.63 32.73 -5.40
CA SER A 925 -7.00 32.74 -4.88
C SER A 925 -7.93 33.70 -5.64
N PRO A 926 -9.24 33.41 -5.76
CA PRO A 926 -10.17 34.30 -6.47
C PRO A 926 -10.55 35.58 -5.71
N TYR A 927 -10.16 35.72 -4.44
CA TYR A 927 -10.64 36.78 -3.54
C TYR A 927 -9.47 37.56 -2.91
N LYS A 928 -9.55 38.90 -2.91
CA LYS A 928 -8.48 39.78 -2.41
C LYS A 928 -8.23 39.59 -0.90
N ALA A 929 -9.26 39.39 -0.10
CA ALA A 929 -9.09 39.14 1.34
C ALA A 929 -8.32 37.83 1.61
N GLN A 930 -8.57 36.76 0.85
CA GLN A 930 -7.79 35.52 0.95
C GLN A 930 -6.35 35.71 0.49
N VAL A 931 -6.12 36.42 -0.63
CA VAL A 931 -4.76 36.75 -1.12
C VAL A 931 -3.96 37.50 -0.03
N TYR A 932 -4.57 38.48 0.63
CA TYR A 932 -3.94 39.21 1.74
C TYR A 932 -3.71 38.32 2.98
N ALA A 933 -4.70 37.54 3.40
CA ALA A 933 -4.60 36.68 4.58
C ALA A 933 -3.55 35.57 4.44
N ILE A 934 -3.42 34.97 3.24
CA ILE A 934 -2.32 34.07 2.92
C ILE A 934 -1.00 34.86 2.89
N GLY A 935 -0.96 35.99 2.17
CA GLY A 935 0.21 36.84 2.01
C GLY A 935 0.89 37.18 3.33
N GLU A 936 0.14 37.69 4.32
CA GLU A 936 0.69 38.01 5.64
C GLU A 936 1.19 36.77 6.42
N LYS A 937 0.49 35.62 6.36
CA LYS A 937 0.96 34.39 7.04
C LYS A 937 2.17 33.73 6.34
N VAL A 938 2.43 33.99 5.05
CA VAL A 938 3.61 33.44 4.32
C VAL A 938 4.75 34.45 4.09
N LYS A 939 4.55 35.72 4.45
CA LYS A 939 5.48 36.86 4.28
C LYS A 939 6.90 36.60 4.77
N ASN A 940 7.04 35.86 5.87
CA ASN A 940 8.33 35.53 6.44
C ASN A 940 9.14 34.57 5.54
N TYR A 941 8.49 33.78 4.69
CA TYR A 941 9.14 32.89 3.72
C TYR A 941 9.50 33.58 2.39
N SER A 942 9.06 34.83 2.18
CA SER A 942 9.45 35.65 1.01
C SER A 942 10.40 36.80 1.35
N ALA A 943 10.69 37.04 2.64
CA ALA A 943 11.60 38.08 3.11
C ALA A 943 13.07 37.64 3.13
N ASP A 944 13.38 36.43 3.59
CA ASP A 944 14.75 35.91 3.73
C ASP A 944 15.24 35.24 2.42
N SER A 945 15.03 35.90 1.26
CA SER A 945 15.21 35.30 -0.06
C SER A 945 16.67 35.26 -0.53
N ASN A 946 17.31 34.10 -0.34
CA ASN A 946 18.28 33.62 -1.34
C ASN A 946 17.56 33.40 -2.69
N ASP A 947 18.28 33.56 -3.79
CA ASP A 947 17.80 33.45 -5.19
C ASP A 947 17.18 32.08 -5.59
N ASP A 948 17.00 31.16 -4.65
CA ASP A 948 16.59 29.77 -4.88
C ASP A 948 15.13 29.47 -4.50
N PHE A 949 14.44 30.33 -3.73
CA PHE A 949 13.02 30.15 -3.43
C PHE A 949 12.24 31.45 -3.51
N SER A 950 11.14 31.45 -4.27
CA SER A 950 10.29 32.63 -4.46
C SER A 950 8.81 32.27 -4.36
N ILE A 951 8.08 32.99 -3.50
CA ILE A 951 6.62 32.86 -3.36
C ILE A 951 5.94 34.05 -4.02
N SER A 952 4.99 33.77 -4.91
CA SER A 952 4.14 34.77 -5.58
C SER A 952 2.67 34.57 -5.14
N VAL A 953 2.11 35.49 -4.36
CA VAL A 953 0.71 35.39 -3.85
C VAL A 953 -0.17 36.40 -4.57
N CYS A 954 -1.08 35.95 -5.42
CA CYS A 954 -1.84 36.82 -6.32
C CYS A 954 -3.27 36.33 -6.59
N SER A 955 -4.08 37.21 -7.19
CA SER A 955 -5.38 36.81 -7.73
C SER A 955 -5.21 35.98 -9.01
N VAL A 956 -6.28 35.28 -9.41
CA VAL A 956 -6.30 34.50 -10.66
C VAL A 956 -5.90 35.33 -11.88
N ASP A 957 -6.33 36.60 -11.96
CA ASP A 957 -5.97 37.51 -13.06
C ASP A 957 -4.50 37.99 -12.97
N GLY A 958 -3.94 38.07 -11.76
CA GLY A 958 -2.54 38.48 -11.54
C GLY A 958 -1.50 37.45 -12.02
N PHE A 959 -1.91 36.20 -12.24
CA PHE A 959 -1.07 35.13 -12.81
C PHE A 959 -1.19 34.97 -14.33
N GLN A 960 -1.88 35.88 -15.02
CA GLN A 960 -2.14 35.77 -16.46
C GLN A 960 -0.85 35.90 -17.29
N GLY A 961 -0.27 34.75 -17.66
CA GLY A 961 0.91 34.63 -18.53
C GLY A 961 2.18 34.13 -17.85
N GLY A 962 2.26 34.11 -16.51
CA GLY A 962 3.35 33.49 -15.76
C GLY A 962 3.13 31.99 -15.51
N GLU A 963 4.17 31.24 -15.22
CA GLU A 963 4.12 29.83 -14.78
C GLU A 963 5.14 29.61 -13.65
N GLU A 964 4.78 28.79 -12.66
CA GLU A 964 5.61 28.50 -11.48
C GLU A 964 5.75 26.99 -11.30
N ASP A 965 6.78 26.54 -10.59
CA ASP A 965 7.11 25.12 -10.44
C ASP A 965 6.02 24.37 -9.66
N VAL A 966 5.55 24.98 -8.57
CA VAL A 966 4.41 24.52 -7.77
C VAL A 966 3.34 25.62 -7.72
N ILE A 967 2.07 25.23 -7.87
CA ILE A 967 0.92 26.13 -7.68
C ILE A 967 0.03 25.62 -6.56
N ILE A 968 -0.45 26.53 -5.70
CA ILE A 968 -1.44 26.25 -4.66
C ILE A 968 -2.68 27.11 -4.93
N ILE A 969 -3.82 26.50 -5.20
CA ILE A 969 -5.11 27.20 -5.40
C ILE A 969 -5.95 27.11 -4.13
N SER A 970 -6.20 28.23 -3.46
CA SER A 970 -7.21 28.34 -2.40
C SER A 970 -8.56 28.74 -3.02
N THR A 971 -9.53 27.82 -2.98
CA THR A 971 -10.85 28.01 -3.60
C THR A 971 -11.82 28.84 -2.74
N VAL A 972 -11.55 28.97 -1.44
CA VAL A 972 -12.26 29.75 -0.40
C VAL A 972 -13.67 29.28 -0.06
N ARG A 973 -14.42 28.78 -1.06
CA ARG A 973 -15.87 28.55 -0.93
C ARG A 973 -16.20 27.26 -0.20
N CYS A 974 -16.99 27.41 0.86
CA CYS A 974 -17.56 26.33 1.65
C CYS A 974 -19.05 26.63 1.88
N ASN A 975 -19.91 26.06 1.04
CA ASN A 975 -21.36 26.25 1.12
C ASN A 975 -22.14 25.06 0.55
N MET A 976 -23.25 24.71 1.20
CA MET A 976 -24.07 23.56 0.82
C MET A 976 -24.76 23.70 -0.56
N ASN A 977 -24.68 24.87 -1.20
CA ASN A 977 -25.34 25.17 -2.49
C ASN A 977 -24.42 24.95 -3.71
N GLY A 978 -23.16 24.55 -3.49
CA GLY A 978 -22.19 24.28 -4.55
C GLY A 978 -21.79 25.53 -5.35
N VAL A 979 -21.75 26.69 -4.69
CA VAL A 979 -21.46 27.99 -5.32
C VAL A 979 -19.96 28.29 -5.21
N VAL A 980 -19.23 28.01 -6.29
CA VAL A 980 -17.77 28.21 -6.41
C VAL A 980 -17.34 29.66 -6.75
N GLY A 981 -18.28 30.60 -6.74
CA GLY A 981 -18.00 32.03 -6.94
C GLY A 981 -17.26 32.36 -8.24
N PHE A 982 -16.19 33.17 -8.15
CA PHE A 982 -15.42 33.65 -9.30
C PHE A 982 -14.81 32.54 -10.17
N LEU A 983 -14.58 31.35 -9.63
CA LEU A 983 -14.11 30.20 -10.41
C LEU A 983 -15.18 29.68 -11.40
N LYS A 984 -16.44 30.12 -11.32
CA LYS A 984 -17.48 29.78 -12.31
C LYS A 984 -17.07 30.18 -13.74
N ASN A 985 -16.24 31.20 -13.93
CA ASN A 985 -15.69 31.51 -15.26
C ASN A 985 -14.62 30.48 -15.67
N HIS A 986 -14.88 29.73 -16.74
CA HIS A 986 -13.99 28.71 -17.29
C HIS A 986 -12.63 29.26 -17.73
N GLN A 987 -12.54 30.50 -18.24
CA GLN A 987 -11.25 31.10 -18.62
C GLN A 987 -10.36 31.29 -17.39
N ARG A 988 -10.91 31.87 -16.30
CA ARG A 988 -10.21 32.03 -15.02
C ARG A 988 -9.85 30.69 -14.37
N ALA A 989 -10.74 29.71 -14.44
CA ALA A 989 -10.45 28.36 -13.98
C ALA A 989 -9.29 27.72 -14.76
N ASN A 990 -9.30 27.83 -16.08
CA ASN A 990 -8.24 27.31 -16.94
C ASN A 990 -6.92 28.03 -16.68
N VAL A 991 -6.90 29.36 -16.51
CA VAL A 991 -5.68 30.10 -16.11
C VAL A 991 -5.12 29.50 -14.84
N ALA A 992 -5.88 29.47 -13.74
CA ALA A 992 -5.40 28.98 -12.45
C ALA A 992 -4.87 27.52 -12.49
N LEU A 993 -5.61 26.62 -13.14
CA LEU A 993 -5.23 25.19 -13.26
C LEU A 993 -4.00 24.96 -14.16
N THR A 994 -3.67 25.87 -15.08
CA THR A 994 -2.57 25.71 -16.04
C THR A 994 -1.30 26.49 -15.69
N ARG A 995 -1.20 27.08 -14.49
CA ARG A 995 0.03 27.80 -14.08
C ARG A 995 1.15 26.89 -13.56
N ALA A 996 0.86 25.60 -13.32
CA ALA A 996 1.77 24.66 -12.66
C ALA A 996 2.67 23.92 -13.66
N ARG A 997 4.00 24.03 -13.49
CA ARG A 997 4.97 23.30 -14.32
C ARG A 997 5.20 21.88 -13.82
N HIS A 998 5.18 21.64 -12.51
CA HIS A 998 5.50 20.34 -11.91
C HIS A 998 4.46 19.83 -10.90
N CYS A 999 3.90 20.68 -10.02
CA CYS A 999 2.88 20.24 -9.06
C CYS A 999 1.76 21.27 -8.87
N LEU A 1000 0.52 20.79 -8.75
CA LEU A 1000 -0.69 21.60 -8.55
C LEU A 1000 -1.46 21.13 -7.32
N TRP A 1001 -1.47 21.94 -6.27
CA TRP A 1001 -2.30 21.75 -5.08
C TRP A 1001 -3.60 22.54 -5.17
N ILE A 1002 -4.73 21.93 -4.81
CA ILE A 1002 -6.03 22.58 -4.73
C ILE A 1002 -6.60 22.38 -3.34
N LEU A 1003 -6.84 23.49 -2.64
CA LEU A 1003 -7.40 23.54 -1.29
C LEU A 1003 -8.88 23.94 -1.40
N GLY A 1004 -9.77 23.14 -0.81
CA GLY A 1004 -11.19 23.45 -0.85
C GLY A 1004 -12.11 22.42 -0.21
N ASN A 1005 -13.37 22.82 -0.04
CA ASN A 1005 -14.40 21.96 0.51
C ASN A 1005 -15.00 21.03 -0.56
N GLU A 1006 -14.83 19.70 -0.40
CA GLU A 1006 -15.34 18.70 -1.35
C GLU A 1006 -16.85 18.86 -1.60
N ALA A 1007 -17.67 18.98 -0.55
CA ALA A 1007 -19.12 19.04 -0.68
C ALA A 1007 -19.59 20.26 -1.51
N THR A 1008 -18.80 21.33 -1.54
CA THR A 1008 -19.02 22.52 -2.36
C THR A 1008 -18.58 22.33 -3.82
N LEU A 1009 -17.48 21.59 -4.05
CA LEU A 1009 -16.89 21.37 -5.37
C LEU A 1009 -17.51 20.18 -6.14
N ASN A 1010 -17.98 19.15 -5.43
CA ASN A 1010 -18.55 17.91 -5.96
C ASN A 1010 -20.07 18.03 -6.30
N LYS A 1011 -20.74 19.12 -5.86
CA LYS A 1011 -22.21 19.28 -5.99
C LYS A 1011 -22.75 19.63 -7.38
N ARG A 1012 -21.90 19.95 -8.37
CA ARG A 1012 -22.32 20.19 -9.77
C ARG A 1012 -21.36 19.49 -10.74
N CYS A 1013 -21.89 18.96 -11.83
CA CYS A 1013 -21.12 18.23 -12.85
C CYS A 1013 -20.26 19.20 -13.68
N THR A 1014 -19.08 19.50 -13.15
CA THR A 1014 -18.07 20.37 -13.75
C THR A 1014 -16.69 19.77 -13.55
N ILE A 1015 -15.70 20.22 -14.33
CA ILE A 1015 -14.28 19.79 -14.27
C ILE A 1015 -13.67 19.72 -12.85
N ARG A 1016 -14.22 20.44 -11.87
CA ARG A 1016 -13.80 20.38 -10.45
C ARG A 1016 -14.20 19.08 -9.78
N LYS A 1017 -15.41 18.58 -10.05
CA LYS A 1017 -15.87 17.28 -9.57
C LYS A 1017 -15.00 16.18 -10.16
N ASP A 1018 -14.76 16.25 -11.46
CA ASP A 1018 -13.97 15.26 -12.19
C ASP A 1018 -12.53 15.24 -11.64
N LEU A 1019 -11.93 16.42 -11.36
CA LEU A 1019 -10.63 16.55 -10.69
C LEU A 1019 -10.60 16.00 -9.25
N VAL A 1020 -11.67 16.19 -8.45
CA VAL A 1020 -11.76 15.60 -7.09
C VAL A 1020 -11.90 14.06 -7.15
N ILE A 1021 -12.56 13.53 -8.18
CA ILE A 1021 -12.65 12.07 -8.41
C ILE A 1021 -11.30 11.52 -8.89
N ASP A 1022 -10.66 12.19 -9.84
CA ASP A 1022 -9.37 11.80 -10.40
C ASP A 1022 -8.25 11.82 -9.34
N THR A 1023 -8.15 12.87 -8.54
CA THR A 1023 -7.21 12.92 -7.40
C THR A 1023 -7.49 11.83 -6.35
N LYS A 1024 -8.75 11.46 -6.11
CA LYS A 1024 -9.07 10.28 -5.26
C LYS A 1024 -8.59 8.97 -5.87
N LYS A 1025 -8.77 8.78 -7.18
CA LYS A 1025 -8.30 7.58 -7.91
C LYS A 1025 -6.79 7.45 -7.94
N GLN A 1026 -6.08 8.56 -8.08
CA GLN A 1026 -4.61 8.62 -8.10
C GLN A 1026 -3.99 8.59 -6.70
N GLY A 1027 -4.76 8.39 -5.62
CA GLY A 1027 -4.27 8.43 -4.24
C GLY A 1027 -3.77 9.81 -3.78
N CYS A 1028 -4.06 10.87 -4.54
CA CYS A 1028 -3.59 12.24 -4.33
C CYS A 1028 -4.69 13.16 -3.74
N PHE A 1029 -5.67 12.57 -3.05
CA PHE A 1029 -6.69 13.28 -2.27
C PHE A 1029 -6.41 13.10 -0.78
N TYR A 1030 -6.21 14.22 -0.07
CA TYR A 1030 -5.78 14.24 1.32
C TYR A 1030 -6.81 14.94 2.20
N ASN A 1031 -7.18 14.32 3.32
CA ASN A 1031 -8.00 14.95 4.35
C ASN A 1031 -7.11 15.69 5.35
N ALA A 1032 -7.25 17.01 5.43
CA ALA A 1032 -6.49 17.86 6.36
C ALA A 1032 -6.84 17.56 7.83
N ASP A 1033 -8.08 17.13 8.10
CA ASP A 1033 -8.55 16.78 9.44
C ASP A 1033 -8.00 15.42 9.95
N GLU A 1034 -7.25 14.68 9.11
CA GLU A 1034 -6.61 13.40 9.46
C GLU A 1034 -5.08 13.50 9.56
N ASP A 1035 -4.49 14.62 9.14
CA ASP A 1035 -3.06 14.91 9.31
C ASP A 1035 -2.82 15.69 10.60
N LYS A 1036 -1.81 15.30 11.39
CA LYS A 1036 -1.53 15.98 12.67
C LYS A 1036 -1.04 17.43 12.46
N SER A 1037 -0.29 17.70 11.40
CA SER A 1037 0.25 19.05 11.15
C SER A 1037 -0.85 20.02 10.74
N PHE A 1038 -1.66 19.64 9.75
CA PHE A 1038 -2.82 20.44 9.32
C PHE A 1038 -3.89 20.53 10.42
N ALA A 1039 -4.26 19.45 11.12
CA ALA A 1039 -5.24 19.52 12.19
C ALA A 1039 -4.80 20.44 13.34
N GLN A 1040 -3.51 20.49 13.69
CA GLN A 1040 -2.99 21.42 14.69
C GLN A 1040 -3.06 22.88 14.21
N ALA A 1041 -2.63 23.16 12.97
CA ALA A 1041 -2.73 24.50 12.38
C ALA A 1041 -4.19 24.99 12.26
N ILE A 1042 -5.11 24.09 11.90
CA ILE A 1042 -6.55 24.33 11.84
C ILE A 1042 -7.12 24.58 13.24
N THR A 1043 -6.68 23.83 14.27
CA THR A 1043 -7.12 24.03 15.66
C THR A 1043 -6.77 25.42 16.17
N VAL A 1044 -5.51 25.83 15.98
CA VAL A 1044 -5.03 27.16 16.39
C VAL A 1044 -5.89 28.25 15.74
N VAL A 1045 -6.11 28.18 14.43
CA VAL A 1045 -6.90 29.18 13.69
C VAL A 1045 -8.40 29.16 14.05
N LEU A 1046 -8.99 28.00 14.33
CA LEU A 1046 -10.39 27.91 14.78
C LEU A 1046 -10.59 28.45 16.21
N VAL A 1047 -9.56 28.42 17.05
CA VAL A 1047 -9.54 29.07 18.36
C VAL A 1047 -9.30 30.59 18.20
N GLU A 1048 -8.29 31.02 17.43
CA GLU A 1048 -7.99 32.45 17.13
C GLU A 1048 -9.21 33.21 16.57
N HIS A 1049 -10.13 32.53 15.88
CA HIS A 1049 -11.32 33.10 15.25
C HIS A 1049 -12.66 32.76 15.95
N ASN A 1050 -12.65 32.29 17.20
CA ASN A 1050 -13.85 31.94 17.99
C ASN A 1050 -14.81 30.93 17.31
N GLN A 1051 -14.30 30.08 16.41
CA GLN A 1051 -15.07 29.06 15.69
C GLN A 1051 -15.09 27.69 16.40
N ILE A 1052 -14.81 27.64 17.70
CA ILE A 1052 -14.65 26.42 18.53
C ILE A 1052 -15.86 25.46 18.46
N HIS A 1053 -17.07 25.97 18.25
CA HIS A 1053 -18.27 25.16 18.03
C HIS A 1053 -18.14 24.14 16.88
N ILE A 1054 -17.23 24.37 15.93
CA ILE A 1054 -16.92 23.47 14.80
C ILE A 1054 -16.07 22.27 15.24
N LEU A 1055 -15.23 22.46 16.27
CA LEU A 1055 -14.41 21.42 16.91
C LEU A 1055 -15.21 20.55 17.88
N LEU A 1056 -16.25 21.12 18.53
CA LEU A 1056 -17.13 20.45 19.49
C LEU A 1056 -18.26 19.60 18.85
N ASN A 1057 -18.27 19.44 17.52
CA ASN A 1057 -19.23 18.58 16.83
C ASN A 1057 -18.80 17.10 16.89
N MET A 1058 -19.77 16.19 16.99
CA MET A 1058 -19.59 14.72 17.08
C MET A 1058 -18.60 14.15 16.06
N ASP A 1059 -18.67 14.61 14.81
CA ASP A 1059 -17.85 14.11 13.71
C ASP A 1059 -16.44 14.73 13.65
N SER A 1060 -16.07 15.59 14.61
CA SER A 1060 -14.77 16.28 14.70
C SER A 1060 -13.61 15.31 14.85
N PHE A 1061 -12.42 15.64 14.36
CA PHE A 1061 -11.25 14.76 14.44
C PHE A 1061 -10.88 14.43 15.90
N LEU A 1062 -11.10 15.37 16.84
CA LEU A 1062 -10.95 15.19 18.29
C LEU A 1062 -11.80 14.03 18.84
N PHE A 1063 -13.00 13.81 18.27
CA PHE A 1063 -13.98 12.81 18.75
C PHE A 1063 -14.18 11.64 17.79
N LYS A 1064 -13.69 11.72 16.54
CA LYS A 1064 -13.77 10.68 15.50
C LYS A 1064 -13.07 9.38 15.89
N LYS A 1065 -12.14 9.42 16.86
CA LYS A 1065 -11.45 8.25 17.44
C LYS A 1065 -11.80 7.99 18.91
N ALA A 1066 -12.74 8.74 19.47
CA ALA A 1066 -13.17 8.58 20.87
C ALA A 1066 -13.75 7.18 21.13
N ARG A 1067 -13.58 6.71 22.37
CA ARG A 1067 -14.22 5.47 22.84
C ARG A 1067 -15.70 5.65 23.15
N TRP A 1068 -16.14 6.89 23.39
CA TRP A 1068 -17.49 7.24 23.81
C TRP A 1068 -18.16 8.25 22.88
N LYS A 1069 -19.50 8.20 22.82
CA LYS A 1069 -20.30 9.12 22.01
C LYS A 1069 -20.66 10.38 22.82
N VAL A 1070 -19.75 11.34 22.87
CA VAL A 1070 -19.81 12.53 23.74
C VAL A 1070 -20.72 13.64 23.17
N SER A 1071 -21.97 13.72 23.62
CA SER A 1071 -22.91 14.78 23.22
C SER A 1071 -22.94 15.95 24.21
N PHE A 1072 -22.59 17.16 23.74
CA PHE A 1072 -22.66 18.39 24.54
C PHE A 1072 -24.06 19.01 24.58
N SER A 1073 -24.40 19.71 25.67
CA SER A 1073 -25.66 20.44 25.78
C SER A 1073 -25.56 21.82 25.10
N ASN A 1074 -26.71 22.35 24.65
CA ASN A 1074 -26.77 23.69 24.05
C ASN A 1074 -26.25 24.79 25.00
N ASP A 1075 -26.42 24.63 26.30
CA ASP A 1075 -25.96 25.62 27.28
C ASP A 1075 -24.46 25.47 27.58
N PHE A 1076 -23.87 24.27 27.47
CA PHE A 1076 -22.42 24.11 27.44
C PHE A 1076 -21.81 24.79 26.21
N LEU A 1077 -22.42 24.60 25.02
CA LEU A 1077 -21.96 25.26 23.79
C LEU A 1077 -22.05 26.79 23.88
N LYS A 1078 -23.12 27.35 24.48
CA LYS A 1078 -23.27 28.79 24.78
C LYS A 1078 -22.29 29.31 25.84
N SER A 1079 -21.76 28.44 26.70
CA SER A 1079 -20.73 28.81 27.68
C SER A 1079 -19.34 28.78 27.06
N MET A 1080 -19.02 27.75 26.27
CA MET A 1080 -17.77 27.69 25.50
C MET A 1080 -17.64 28.86 24.52
N SER A 1081 -18.73 29.32 23.92
CA SER A 1081 -18.74 30.51 23.05
C SER A 1081 -18.60 31.84 23.79
N LYS A 1082 -18.31 31.84 25.09
CA LYS A 1082 -18.00 33.03 25.92
C LYS A 1082 -16.60 32.98 26.54
N VAL A 1083 -15.83 31.92 26.30
CA VAL A 1083 -14.45 31.82 26.78
C VAL A 1083 -13.56 32.55 25.78
N GLU A 1084 -13.19 33.78 26.11
CA GLU A 1084 -12.37 34.64 25.22
C GLU A 1084 -10.87 34.31 25.29
N ASN A 1085 -10.43 33.56 26.31
CA ASN A 1085 -9.03 33.13 26.43
C ASN A 1085 -8.74 31.90 25.56
N ALA A 1086 -7.91 32.11 24.53
CA ALA A 1086 -7.46 31.07 23.62
C ALA A 1086 -6.65 29.94 24.29
N GLU A 1087 -5.95 30.20 25.40
CA GLU A 1087 -5.20 29.18 26.15
C GLU A 1087 -6.16 28.23 26.86
N THR A 1088 -7.05 28.78 27.69
CA THR A 1088 -8.11 28.03 28.40
C THR A 1088 -9.01 27.25 27.45
N CYS A 1089 -9.29 27.79 26.25
CA CYS A 1089 -10.00 27.04 25.22
C CYS A 1089 -9.25 25.79 24.72
N LYS A 1090 -7.92 25.83 24.55
CA LYS A 1090 -7.12 24.65 24.19
C LYS A 1090 -7.08 23.63 25.32
N GLU A 1091 -6.96 24.09 26.56
CA GLU A 1091 -6.92 23.24 27.76
C GLU A 1091 -8.23 22.48 27.93
N VAL A 1092 -9.37 23.17 27.85
CA VAL A 1092 -10.69 22.54 27.90
C VAL A 1092 -10.90 21.57 26.73
N LEU A 1093 -10.49 21.91 25.50
CA LEU A 1093 -10.57 20.98 24.37
C LEU A 1093 -9.71 19.72 24.58
N THR A 1094 -8.51 19.87 25.15
CA THR A 1094 -7.59 18.76 25.46
C THR A 1094 -8.17 17.87 26.56
N LEU A 1095 -8.77 18.46 27.61
CA LEU A 1095 -9.41 17.74 28.70
C LEU A 1095 -10.66 16.97 28.21
N LEU A 1096 -11.42 17.54 27.27
CA LEU A 1096 -12.53 16.86 26.60
C LEU A 1096 -12.07 15.70 25.70
N GLU A 1097 -10.96 15.85 24.96
CA GLU A 1097 -10.37 14.76 24.16
C GLU A 1097 -9.88 13.61 25.06
N ASN A 1098 -9.23 13.93 26.20
CA ASN A 1098 -8.83 12.91 27.18
C ASN A 1098 -10.04 12.15 27.76
N LEU A 1099 -11.06 12.87 28.24
CA LEU A 1099 -12.33 12.29 28.73
C LEU A 1099 -13.00 11.36 27.70
N ALA A 1100 -12.95 11.73 26.41
CA ALA A 1100 -13.54 10.94 25.34
C ALA A 1100 -12.80 9.61 25.07
N ASN A 1101 -11.60 9.42 25.63
CA ASN A 1101 -10.68 8.31 25.35
C ASN A 1101 -10.38 7.38 26.54
N GLU A 1102 -10.77 7.71 27.78
CA GLU A 1102 -10.55 6.83 28.94
C GLU A 1102 -11.40 5.52 28.91
N PRO A 1103 -10.91 4.40 29.47
CA PRO A 1103 -11.70 3.18 29.68
C PRO A 1103 -12.57 3.25 30.95
N LEU A 1104 -13.81 2.72 30.89
CA LEU A 1104 -14.77 2.70 32.01
C LEU A 1104 -14.29 2.00 33.30
N ALA A 1105 -13.20 1.24 33.25
CA ALA A 1105 -12.66 0.52 34.41
C ALA A 1105 -12.12 1.44 35.53
N SER A 1106 -11.90 2.73 35.27
CA SER A 1106 -11.55 3.73 36.29
C SER A 1106 -12.71 4.11 37.21
N PHE A 1107 -13.96 3.75 36.88
CA PHE A 1107 -15.17 4.13 37.63
C PHE A 1107 -15.69 3.02 38.54
N SER A 1108 -14.87 2.54 39.49
CA SER A 1108 -15.36 1.71 40.59
C SER A 1108 -16.07 2.58 41.65
N MET A 1109 -17.40 2.52 41.72
CA MET A 1109 -18.09 2.96 42.93
C MET A 1109 -17.78 2.00 44.08
N ARG A 1110 -17.69 2.53 45.30
CA ARG A 1110 -17.81 1.71 46.52
C ARG A 1110 -19.30 1.59 46.81
N ASP A 1111 -19.85 0.40 46.61
CA ASP A 1111 -21.21 0.08 47.04
C ASP A 1111 -21.20 -0.22 48.55
N ASP A 1112 -22.17 0.34 49.26
CA ASP A 1112 -22.53 -0.04 50.64
C ASP A 1112 -24.01 -0.45 50.66
N SER A 1113 -24.32 -1.53 51.38
CA SER A 1113 -25.66 -2.10 51.66
C SER A 1113 -26.48 -2.75 50.53
N GLU A 1114 -26.59 -4.08 50.66
CA GLU A 1114 -27.63 -5.04 50.20
C GLU A 1114 -28.95 -4.46 49.62
N SER A 1115 -29.50 -4.96 48.51
CA SER A 1115 -30.15 -6.28 48.46
C SER A 1115 -30.95 -6.53 47.15
N SER A 1116 -31.26 -7.81 46.87
CA SER A 1116 -32.24 -8.30 45.88
C SER A 1116 -31.91 -8.14 44.38
N SER A 1117 -32.64 -8.87 43.53
CA SER A 1117 -32.27 -9.18 42.14
C SER A 1117 -33.21 -8.58 41.09
N THR A 1118 -32.67 -7.98 40.01
CA THR A 1118 -33.23 -8.12 38.64
C THR A 1118 -32.28 -7.64 37.54
N THR A 1119 -32.54 -8.09 36.32
CA THR A 1119 -31.79 -7.87 35.06
C THR A 1119 -31.27 -6.45 34.82
N PHE A 1120 -29.96 -6.30 34.60
CA PHE A 1120 -29.38 -5.10 33.99
C PHE A 1120 -29.84 -4.92 32.54
N LYS A 1121 -30.27 -3.69 32.18
CA LYS A 1121 -30.45 -3.23 30.80
C LYS A 1121 -29.71 -1.91 30.60
N ASN A 1122 -28.99 -1.79 29.48
CA ASN A 1122 -28.04 -0.70 29.22
C ASN A 1122 -28.70 0.70 29.21
N LYS A 1123 -28.32 1.56 30.18
CA LYS A 1123 -28.32 3.03 30.06
C LYS A 1123 -27.55 3.69 31.22
N SER A 1124 -26.22 3.76 31.12
CA SER A 1124 -25.36 4.52 32.04
C SER A 1124 -25.18 5.96 31.56
N THR A 1125 -26.17 6.82 31.80
CA THR A 1125 -25.98 8.28 31.66
C THR A 1125 -25.30 8.83 32.92
N MET A 1126 -24.06 9.28 32.79
CA MET A 1126 -23.29 9.90 33.88
C MET A 1126 -24.02 11.15 34.40
N GLY A 1127 -24.26 11.21 35.72
CA GLY A 1127 -25.05 12.26 36.34
C GLY A 1127 -24.26 13.54 36.55
N ARG A 1128 -24.98 14.66 36.74
CA ARG A 1128 -24.38 15.96 37.11
C ARG A 1128 -23.59 15.86 38.43
N SER A 1129 -24.03 14.99 39.34
CA SER A 1129 -23.29 14.53 40.53
C SER A 1129 -21.87 14.08 40.19
N ASP A 1130 -21.77 13.16 39.24
CA ASP A 1130 -20.58 12.32 39.08
C ASP A 1130 -19.48 13.08 38.35
N VAL A 1131 -19.88 13.92 37.38
CA VAL A 1131 -19.01 14.92 36.75
C VAL A 1131 -18.49 15.91 37.79
N THR A 1132 -19.35 16.39 38.71
CA THR A 1132 -18.92 17.30 39.79
C THR A 1132 -18.00 16.63 40.81
N LYS A 1133 -18.12 15.32 41.01
CA LYS A 1133 -17.22 14.52 41.85
C LYS A 1133 -15.86 14.30 41.20
N TRP A 1134 -15.83 14.00 39.90
CA TRP A 1134 -14.60 13.77 39.11
C TRP A 1134 -13.79 15.05 38.91
N LEU A 1135 -14.44 16.19 38.66
CA LEU A 1135 -13.76 17.49 38.51
C LEU A 1135 -12.97 17.91 39.76
N ARG A 1136 -13.34 17.44 40.96
CA ARG A 1136 -12.60 17.71 42.21
C ARG A 1136 -11.29 16.94 42.36
N ASN A 1137 -10.98 16.01 41.45
CA ASN A 1137 -9.72 15.27 41.44
C ASN A 1137 -8.62 16.00 40.64
N PHE A 1138 -8.95 17.13 40.00
CA PHE A 1138 -7.98 18.05 39.39
C PHE A 1138 -7.74 19.23 40.34
N PRO A 1139 -6.53 19.82 40.37
CA PRO A 1139 -6.27 21.03 41.14
C PRO A 1139 -7.11 22.21 40.63
N ASN A 1140 -7.40 23.17 41.51
CA ASN A 1140 -8.25 24.33 41.21
C ASN A 1140 -7.47 25.47 40.53
N ASP A 1141 -7.03 25.25 39.29
CA ASP A 1141 -6.58 26.29 38.35
C ASP A 1141 -7.51 26.29 37.12
#